data_AF-A0A3N2N8X6-F1
#
_entry.id   AF-A0A3N2N8X6-F1
#
_cell.length_a   1.000
_cell.length_b   1.000
_cell.length_c   1.000
_cell.angle_alpha   90.00
_cell.angle_beta   90.00
_cell.angle_gamma   90.00
#
_symmetry.space_group_name_H-M   'P 1'
#
loop_
_entity.id
_entity.type
_entity.pdbx_description
1 polymer ?
#
loop_
_entity_poly.entity_id
_entity_poly.type
_entity_poly.pdbx_seq_one_letter_code
_entity_poly.pdbx_strand_id
1 'polypeptide(L)'
;MKKLLMMAVGLLLAGSAAAITPDKAWNELYPQIEKSIEQPTFRAKDYKLFDYGKKSKTKGFLYTELINKVIDVCSREGGGRVIVPKGTWLTGPITIKDNVNLHLEEGATLLFTPDTTQYPVVRTRWEGMDCYNYQPMVYAIGAKNIALTGKGTVDGGADNSTWWGMSAKRGHDYTGPGTIATQKIGRPLLQEWNENGVPVEKRQMGPGYGMRPQLVNFVECKNVLIEDVTLLRSPFWVIHPFMCENLTVRGVHIQNEGPNGDGCDPESCKNVLIEDCFFDTGDDCIAIKSGRNRDGIVAARPTENVIVRNCRMKNGHGGIVVGSEISGGFNNLFAENCVMDSPDLDRVVRIKTNSCRSGVIENIFCRNIEVGQCNEAVLKINLLYERKEACDHSYPPVVQDVYLENITCKESKWGIMIEGYEDLCNIRNIEVKNCKWDGVKNGGNSISGLTRDVRVANTYINGKLVDQNAPLSQVMTLSEMKRNPESWQLDFSKRAKWTYSVGTELDAMLNVADRYGDDKIAAYVISYVDTLVNQDGSITGYKTEHYNLDQVKNGTLLLQAYDRTGEERYLKAAHTLWNQLKSQPRTADGGYWHKQIYPHQMWLDGLFMAEPFSAKYANRFLSGKEKEDAWNHIADQFIVVAKHTYDPATGLYRHAWDESKEQRWADKQTGQAPHAWARAMGWTFMALLDVLEEMPQDHPKRPELVKIFRSFADGIIKAQDTKTGIWYQVLDEPGREGNYLEGTATAMYVYSLLRGVRMGILDDSYLNAALTGWNGMNKHLIRKDKDGTISLTNCCAVAGLGGSGRYRDGSFEYYISEPIRDNDAKGVGPYINACLEMERR
;
A
#
# COMPACT_ATOMS: atom_id res chain seq x y z
N MET A 1 -8.09 45.79 -17.90
CA MET A 1 -8.69 44.45 -18.12
C MET A 1 -7.69 43.40 -17.63
N LYS A 2 -7.63 43.29 -16.30
CA LYS A 2 -6.91 42.30 -15.49
C LYS A 2 -8.01 41.59 -14.70
N LYS A 3 -7.95 40.26 -14.55
CA LYS A 3 -9.03 39.33 -14.12
C LYS A 3 -9.80 38.70 -15.29
N LEU A 4 -9.18 37.73 -15.98
CA LEU A 4 -9.84 36.55 -16.57
C LEU A 4 -8.80 35.63 -17.26
N LEU A 5 -7.70 35.27 -16.59
CA LEU A 5 -6.73 34.32 -17.16
C LEU A 5 -5.89 33.65 -16.06
N MET A 6 -6.56 33.06 -15.07
CA MET A 6 -5.91 32.23 -14.03
C MET A 6 -6.97 31.32 -13.41
N MET A 7 -7.50 30.39 -14.21
CA MET A 7 -8.26 29.23 -13.74
C MET A 7 -8.22 28.12 -14.79
N ALA A 8 -7.02 27.87 -15.31
CA ALA A 8 -6.68 26.68 -16.07
C ALA A 8 -5.45 26.06 -15.39
N VAL A 9 -5.63 25.65 -14.13
CA VAL A 9 -4.73 24.66 -13.52
C VAL A 9 -4.95 23.38 -14.31
N GLY A 10 -3.87 22.84 -14.85
CA GLY A 10 -3.88 21.72 -15.77
C GLY A 10 -4.65 20.53 -15.21
N LEU A 11 -5.83 20.28 -15.79
CA LEU A 11 -6.26 18.92 -16.12
C LEU A 11 -5.36 18.44 -17.27
N LEU A 12 -4.07 18.23 -16.97
CA LEU A 12 -3.32 17.23 -17.69
C LEU A 12 -4.00 15.92 -17.30
N LEU A 13 -4.69 15.33 -18.26
CA LEU A 13 -5.01 13.91 -18.30
C LEU A 13 -3.69 13.13 -18.25
N ALA A 14 -3.05 13.11 -17.07
CA ALA A 14 -2.19 12.02 -16.69
C ALA A 14 -3.14 10.84 -16.59
N GLY A 15 -3.12 9.94 -17.58
CA GLY A 15 -3.69 8.62 -17.39
C GLY A 15 -3.15 8.12 -16.07
N SER A 16 -4.04 7.90 -15.09
CA SER A 16 -3.65 7.44 -13.78
C SER A 16 -3.00 6.08 -13.99
N ALA A 17 -1.68 6.02 -14.00
CA ALA A 17 -1.00 4.78 -13.69
C ALA A 17 -1.58 4.35 -12.34
N ALA A 18 -2.26 3.19 -12.31
CA ALA A 18 -2.88 2.70 -11.10
C ALA A 18 -1.82 2.68 -9.98
N ALA A 19 -2.18 3.16 -8.79
CA ALA A 19 -1.29 3.12 -7.63
C ALA A 19 -0.75 1.68 -7.44
N ILE A 20 0.55 1.55 -7.17
CA ILE A 20 1.15 0.25 -6.93
C ILE A 20 0.60 -0.30 -5.61
N THR A 21 0.07 -1.53 -5.62
CA THR A 21 -0.40 -2.15 -4.38
C THR A 21 0.78 -2.48 -3.46
N PRO A 22 0.60 -2.47 -2.13
CA PRO A 22 1.67 -2.82 -1.20
C PRO A 22 2.36 -4.16 -1.50
N ASP A 23 1.59 -5.19 -1.86
CA ASP A 23 2.15 -6.51 -2.18
C ASP A 23 3.07 -6.46 -3.41
N LYS A 24 2.67 -5.74 -4.47
CA LYS A 24 3.53 -5.54 -5.64
C LYS A 24 4.73 -4.67 -5.29
N ALA A 25 4.54 -3.65 -4.46
CA ALA A 25 5.62 -2.80 -4.02
C ALA A 25 6.70 -3.61 -3.30
N TRP A 26 6.32 -4.48 -2.35
CA TRP A 26 7.27 -5.32 -1.61
C TRP A 26 7.85 -6.48 -2.43
N ASN A 27 7.07 -7.13 -3.30
CA ASN A 27 7.53 -8.33 -4.01
C ASN A 27 8.24 -8.02 -5.33
N GLU A 28 7.97 -6.87 -5.95
CA GLU A 28 8.51 -6.51 -7.27
C GLU A 28 9.39 -5.25 -7.20
N LEU A 29 8.86 -4.13 -6.69
CA LEU A 29 9.56 -2.84 -6.72
C LEU A 29 10.73 -2.77 -5.72
N TYR A 30 10.55 -3.28 -4.49
CA TYR A 30 11.60 -3.31 -3.47
C TYR A 30 12.86 -4.05 -3.95
N PRO A 31 12.79 -5.31 -4.43
CA PRO A 31 13.99 -6.01 -4.91
C PRO A 31 14.65 -5.32 -6.13
N GLN A 32 13.85 -4.67 -6.98
CA GLN A 32 14.37 -3.89 -8.10
C GLN A 32 15.16 -2.67 -7.63
N ILE A 33 14.62 -1.92 -6.66
CA ILE A 33 15.31 -0.77 -6.06
C ILE A 33 16.58 -1.23 -5.37
N GLU A 34 16.51 -2.24 -4.50
CA GLU A 34 17.67 -2.76 -3.77
C GLU A 34 18.81 -3.12 -4.74
N LYS A 35 18.49 -3.87 -5.81
CA LYS A 35 19.46 -4.24 -6.84
C LYS A 35 20.05 -3.05 -7.61
N SER A 36 19.34 -1.92 -7.68
CA SER A 36 19.79 -0.72 -8.39
C SER A 36 20.76 0.16 -7.59
N ILE A 37 20.92 -0.08 -6.28
CA ILE A 37 21.80 0.71 -5.41
C ILE A 37 23.24 0.21 -5.58
N GLU A 38 24.08 1.02 -6.23
CA GLU A 38 25.50 0.70 -6.45
C GLU A 38 26.40 1.21 -5.32
N GLN A 39 27.23 0.33 -4.74
CA GLN A 39 28.26 0.76 -3.79
C GLN A 39 29.57 1.16 -4.50
N PRO A 40 30.35 2.09 -3.93
CA PRO A 40 31.66 2.45 -4.47
C PRO A 40 32.66 1.30 -4.34
N THR A 41 33.50 1.12 -5.36
CA THR A 41 34.65 0.21 -5.31
C THR A 41 35.95 0.99 -5.24
N PHE A 42 36.90 0.53 -4.42
CA PHE A 42 38.18 1.22 -4.22
C PHE A 42 39.35 0.36 -4.69
N ARG A 43 40.40 1.03 -5.17
CA ARG A 43 41.69 0.39 -5.42
C ARG A 43 42.27 -0.13 -4.10
N ALA A 44 42.85 -1.32 -4.13
CA ALA A 44 43.56 -1.92 -2.99
C ALA A 44 44.91 -1.22 -2.70
N LYS A 45 44.86 0.05 -2.32
CA LYS A 45 46.01 0.90 -1.99
C LYS A 45 45.70 1.76 -0.77
N ASP A 46 46.57 1.68 0.22
CA ASP A 46 46.46 2.48 1.45
C ASP A 46 47.42 3.67 1.43
N TYR A 47 46.95 4.79 1.96
CA TYR A 47 47.69 6.03 2.17
C TYR A 47 47.61 6.40 3.64
N LYS A 48 48.70 6.14 4.39
CA LYS A 48 48.75 6.43 5.82
C LYS A 48 49.18 7.86 6.02
N LEU A 49 48.49 8.60 6.92
CA LEU A 49 48.77 10.04 7.14
C LEU A 49 50.26 10.35 7.36
N PHE A 50 50.95 9.51 8.16
CA PHE A 50 52.33 9.76 8.56
C PHE A 50 53.41 9.25 7.57
N ASP A 51 53.00 8.68 6.44
CA ASP A 51 53.92 8.48 5.31
C ASP A 51 54.13 9.81 4.53
N TYR A 52 53.24 10.79 4.72
CA TYR A 52 53.20 12.07 3.99
C TYR A 52 53.39 13.32 4.87
N GLY A 53 53.56 13.12 6.18
CA GLY A 53 53.74 14.17 7.20
C GLY A 53 54.26 13.61 8.52
N LYS A 54 54.50 14.47 9.51
CA LYS A 54 54.99 14.07 10.84
C LYS A 54 53.97 14.41 11.92
N LYS A 55 53.91 13.57 12.96
CA LYS A 55 53.10 13.86 14.16
C LYS A 55 53.68 15.09 14.87
N SER A 56 52.82 16.06 15.20
CA SER A 56 53.22 17.27 15.91
C SER A 56 53.20 17.06 17.43
N LYS A 57 54.13 17.70 18.14
CA LYS A 57 54.14 17.79 19.62
C LYS A 57 53.41 19.05 20.13
N THR A 58 53.02 19.96 19.24
CA THR A 58 52.34 21.21 19.59
C THR A 58 50.91 20.91 20.04
N LYS A 59 50.55 21.33 21.25
CA LYS A 59 49.17 21.22 21.76
C LYS A 59 48.23 22.02 20.85
N GLY A 60 47.12 21.41 20.46
CA GLY A 60 46.14 22.05 19.58
C GLY A 60 46.56 22.14 18.12
N PHE A 61 47.59 21.40 17.69
CA PHE A 61 47.98 21.34 16.28
C PHE A 61 46.85 20.77 15.41
N LEU A 62 46.46 21.51 14.38
CA LEU A 62 45.46 21.08 13.40
C LEU A 62 46.11 20.21 12.31
N TYR A 63 45.59 19.01 12.13
CA TYR A 63 46.02 18.08 11.07
C TYR A 63 45.30 18.31 9.73
N THR A 64 44.53 19.38 9.61
CA THR A 64 43.69 19.72 8.43
C THR A 64 44.47 19.64 7.12
N GLU A 65 45.62 20.32 7.04
CA GLU A 65 46.42 20.37 5.82
C GLU A 65 46.99 19.00 5.46
N LEU A 66 47.44 18.23 6.45
CA LEU A 66 47.99 16.90 6.22
C LEU A 66 46.91 15.95 5.70
N ILE A 67 45.74 15.92 6.32
CA ILE A 67 44.65 15.02 5.94
C ILE A 67 44.18 15.34 4.51
N ASN A 68 43.88 16.60 4.22
CA ASN A 68 43.46 17.02 2.87
C ASN A 68 44.56 16.75 1.82
N LYS A 69 45.84 16.98 2.15
CA LYS A 69 46.96 16.65 1.24
C LYS A 69 46.99 15.16 0.90
N VAL A 70 46.76 14.27 1.88
CA VAL A 70 46.79 12.82 1.63
C VAL A 70 45.57 12.37 0.81
N ILE A 71 44.40 12.98 1.03
CA ILE A 71 43.23 12.80 0.18
C ILE A 71 43.52 13.22 -1.26
N ASP A 72 44.16 14.37 -1.46
CA ASP A 72 44.55 14.87 -2.78
C ASP A 72 45.49 13.92 -3.50
N VAL A 73 46.50 13.40 -2.80
CA VAL A 73 47.43 12.40 -3.34
C VAL A 73 46.68 11.12 -3.70
N CYS A 74 45.85 10.61 -2.78
CA CYS A 74 45.08 9.39 -2.99
C CYS A 74 44.21 9.48 -4.23
N SER A 75 43.44 10.57 -4.38
CA SER A 75 42.57 10.80 -5.52
C SER A 75 43.36 10.94 -6.83
N ARG A 76 44.41 11.77 -6.85
CA ARG A 76 45.26 12.00 -8.03
C ARG A 76 45.93 10.72 -8.54
N GLU A 77 46.26 9.80 -7.65
CA GLU A 77 46.88 8.52 -8.00
C GLU A 77 45.85 7.46 -8.44
N GLY A 78 44.57 7.78 -8.56
CA GLY A 78 43.51 6.87 -9.02
C GLY A 78 42.71 6.20 -7.90
N GLY A 79 42.79 6.73 -6.68
CA GLY A 79 41.97 6.29 -5.55
C GLY A 79 42.61 5.23 -4.66
N GLY A 80 41.88 4.91 -3.59
CA GLY A 80 42.29 4.01 -2.52
C GLY A 80 41.73 4.41 -1.17
N ARG A 81 42.38 3.97 -0.10
CA ARG A 81 41.98 4.24 1.29
C ARG A 81 42.97 5.20 1.96
N VAL A 82 42.48 6.32 2.46
CA VAL A 82 43.24 7.22 3.34
C VAL A 82 43.04 6.76 4.77
N ILE A 83 44.11 6.26 5.40
CA ILE A 83 44.04 5.65 6.73
C ILE A 83 44.32 6.70 7.80
N VAL A 84 43.31 7.00 8.62
CA VAL A 84 43.43 7.77 9.85
C VAL A 84 43.66 6.79 11.01
N PRO A 85 44.88 6.73 11.57
CA PRO A 85 45.21 5.69 12.52
C PRO A 85 44.65 5.98 13.91
N LYS A 86 44.69 4.99 14.81
CA LYS A 86 44.32 5.15 16.22
C LYS A 86 44.91 6.42 16.87
N GLY A 87 44.07 7.17 17.58
CA GLY A 87 44.42 8.42 18.27
C GLY A 87 43.44 9.56 17.98
N THR A 88 43.55 10.66 18.74
CA THR A 88 42.74 11.86 18.53
C THR A 88 43.48 12.87 17.66
N TRP A 89 42.86 13.24 16.54
CA TRP A 89 43.41 14.15 15.53
C TRP A 89 42.54 15.39 15.46
N LEU A 90 43.01 16.49 16.06
CA LEU A 90 42.34 17.79 15.95
C LEU A 90 42.45 18.30 14.52
N THR A 91 41.34 18.71 13.91
CA THR A 91 41.29 19.13 12.51
C THR A 91 40.25 20.23 12.29
N GLY A 92 40.45 21.05 11.26
CA GLY A 92 39.39 21.81 10.60
C GLY A 92 38.68 20.93 9.56
N PRO A 93 37.93 21.53 8.63
CA PRO A 93 37.12 20.79 7.68
C PRO A 93 37.96 19.97 6.67
N ILE A 94 37.40 18.84 6.25
CA ILE A 94 38.02 17.87 5.34
C ILE A 94 37.18 17.76 4.07
N THR A 95 37.83 17.75 2.91
CA THR A 95 37.16 17.58 1.61
C THR A 95 37.55 16.25 0.97
N ILE A 96 36.63 15.30 0.90
CA ILE A 96 36.80 14.02 0.20
C ILE A 96 36.72 14.25 -1.31
N LYS A 97 37.53 13.53 -2.08
CA LYS A 97 37.65 13.62 -3.55
C LYS A 97 37.36 12.28 -4.22
N ASP A 98 37.29 12.28 -5.55
CA ASP A 98 36.99 11.09 -6.36
C ASP A 98 37.83 9.87 -5.96
N ASN A 99 37.15 8.72 -5.83
CA ASN A 99 37.73 7.40 -5.58
C ASN A 99 38.46 7.28 -4.23
N VAL A 100 38.14 8.13 -3.25
CA VAL A 100 38.75 8.11 -1.92
C VAL A 100 37.79 7.52 -0.88
N ASN A 101 38.28 6.51 -0.16
CA ASN A 101 37.71 6.06 1.10
C ASN A 101 38.52 6.66 2.25
N LEU A 102 37.94 7.59 3.00
CA LEU A 102 38.49 8.07 4.27
C LEU A 102 38.17 7.03 5.36
N HIS A 103 39.18 6.24 5.74
CA HIS A 103 39.03 5.12 6.65
C HIS A 103 39.60 5.45 8.04
N LEU A 104 38.74 5.42 9.06
CA LEU A 104 39.10 5.66 10.45
C LEU A 104 39.29 4.32 11.17
N GLU A 105 40.52 4.04 11.59
CA GLU A 105 40.79 2.83 12.37
C GLU A 105 40.03 2.84 13.71
N GLU A 106 39.82 1.66 14.28
CA GLU A 106 39.26 1.53 15.62
C GLU A 106 40.10 2.32 16.65
N GLY A 107 39.42 3.20 17.40
CA GLY A 107 40.07 4.12 18.34
C GLY A 107 40.72 5.35 17.70
N ALA A 108 40.52 5.60 16.39
CA ALA A 108 40.77 6.90 15.79
C ALA A 108 39.63 7.87 16.09
N THR A 109 39.94 9.14 16.33
CA THR A 109 38.96 10.22 16.48
C THR A 109 39.40 11.41 15.64
N LEU A 110 38.59 11.79 14.64
CA LEU A 110 38.68 13.11 14.03
C LEU A 110 37.89 14.08 14.91
N LEU A 111 38.59 14.94 15.64
CA LEU A 111 37.98 15.96 16.50
C LEU A 111 38.01 17.30 15.76
N PHE A 112 36.84 17.83 15.41
CA PHE A 112 36.74 19.09 14.69
C PHE A 112 36.87 20.28 15.64
N THR A 113 37.66 21.28 15.23
CA THR A 113 37.81 22.53 15.98
C THR A 113 36.53 23.37 15.92
N PRO A 114 36.09 24.00 17.01
CA PRO A 114 34.95 24.91 16.98
C PRO A 114 35.32 26.32 16.46
N ASP A 115 36.58 26.56 16.12
CA ASP A 115 37.05 27.82 15.56
C ASP A 115 36.46 28.05 14.16
N THR A 116 35.45 28.91 14.09
CA THR A 116 34.71 29.22 12.85
C THR A 116 35.60 29.83 11.76
N THR A 117 36.77 30.38 12.10
CA THR A 117 37.71 30.95 11.12
C THR A 117 38.40 29.87 10.27
N GLN A 118 38.38 28.62 10.71
CA GLN A 118 38.93 27.48 9.96
C GLN A 118 37.98 26.96 8.86
N TYR A 119 36.73 27.46 8.82
CA TYR A 119 35.69 26.97 7.92
C TYR A 119 35.46 27.99 6.81
N PRO A 120 36.04 27.79 5.61
CA PRO A 120 35.76 28.68 4.48
C PRO A 120 34.30 28.56 4.06
N VAL A 121 33.81 29.57 3.33
CA VAL A 121 32.45 29.55 2.80
C VAL A 121 32.41 28.74 1.50
N VAL A 122 31.52 27.76 1.42
CA VAL A 122 31.33 26.87 0.27
C VAL A 122 29.85 26.74 -0.07
N ARG A 123 29.54 26.26 -1.28
CA ARG A 123 28.17 25.90 -1.67
C ARG A 123 27.66 24.76 -0.78
N THR A 124 26.50 24.96 -0.17
CA THR A 124 25.79 23.95 0.63
C THR A 124 24.30 24.31 0.65
N ARG A 125 23.52 23.61 1.47
CA ARG A 125 22.09 23.85 1.65
C ARG A 125 21.75 23.87 3.14
N TRP A 126 20.90 24.81 3.55
CA TRP A 126 20.52 25.00 4.96
C TRP A 126 18.99 24.98 5.09
N GLU A 127 18.44 24.04 5.87
CA GLU A 127 16.99 23.78 6.01
C GLU A 127 16.22 23.77 4.67
N GLY A 128 16.82 23.15 3.64
CA GLY A 128 16.21 23.00 2.32
C GLY A 128 16.42 24.18 1.34
N MET A 129 17.21 25.19 1.72
CA MET A 129 17.47 26.40 0.92
C MET A 129 18.93 26.50 0.49
N ASP A 130 19.18 26.73 -0.80
CA ASP A 130 20.53 26.80 -1.37
C ASP A 130 21.25 28.07 -0.93
N CYS A 131 22.51 27.93 -0.51
CA CYS A 131 23.35 29.06 -0.10
C CYS A 131 24.85 28.76 -0.22
N TYR A 132 25.65 29.79 0.05
CA TYR A 132 27.05 29.64 0.39
C TYR A 132 27.20 29.85 1.90
N ASN A 133 27.72 28.87 2.65
CA ASN A 133 27.89 28.96 4.11
C ASN A 133 29.18 28.27 4.56
N TYR A 134 29.50 28.29 5.87
CA TYR A 134 30.62 27.53 6.45
C TYR A 134 30.72 26.11 5.88
N GLN A 135 31.93 25.71 5.52
CA GLN A 135 32.22 24.36 5.02
C GLN A 135 31.75 23.30 6.04
N PRO A 136 30.99 22.30 5.61
CA PRO A 136 30.71 21.11 6.43
C PRO A 136 32.00 20.41 6.89
N MET A 137 31.95 19.77 8.06
CA MET A 137 33.16 19.22 8.68
C MET A 137 33.81 18.12 7.82
N VAL A 138 33.01 17.19 7.30
CA VAL A 138 33.39 16.27 6.23
C VAL A 138 32.55 16.60 5.00
N TYR A 139 33.21 17.05 3.94
CA TYR A 139 32.57 17.64 2.77
C TYR A 139 33.00 16.93 1.48
N ALA A 140 32.10 16.88 0.50
CA ALA A 140 32.43 16.57 -0.88
C ALA A 140 31.44 17.26 -1.81
N ILE A 141 31.88 17.65 -3.00
CA ILE A 141 30.99 18.21 -4.02
C ILE A 141 31.32 17.62 -5.39
N GLY A 142 30.32 17.08 -6.07
CA GLY A 142 30.46 16.50 -7.41
C GLY A 142 31.34 15.24 -7.49
N ALA A 143 31.69 14.64 -6.34
CA ALA A 143 32.65 13.54 -6.27
C ALA A 143 31.98 12.18 -6.55
N LYS A 144 32.77 11.23 -7.07
CA LYS A 144 32.34 9.87 -7.43
C LYS A 144 33.15 8.84 -6.67
N ASN A 145 32.47 7.76 -6.30
CA ASN A 145 33.04 6.63 -5.58
C ASN A 145 33.75 7.09 -4.29
N ILE A 146 33.00 7.64 -3.35
CA ILE A 146 33.56 8.18 -2.10
C ILE A 146 33.07 7.37 -0.90
N ALA A 147 33.90 7.26 0.12
CA ALA A 147 33.47 6.65 1.36
C ALA A 147 34.06 7.28 2.63
N LEU A 148 33.31 7.18 3.71
CA LEU A 148 33.72 7.44 5.09
C LEU A 148 33.48 6.15 5.88
N THR A 149 34.54 5.43 6.22
CA THR A 149 34.40 4.05 6.76
C THR A 149 35.25 3.80 8.00
N GLY A 150 34.96 2.70 8.69
CA GLY A 150 35.77 2.16 9.77
C GLY A 150 35.22 2.47 11.15
N LYS A 151 35.75 1.80 12.19
CA LYS A 151 35.22 1.83 13.56
C LYS A 151 35.71 3.01 14.40
N GLY A 152 36.21 4.05 13.75
CA GLY A 152 36.63 5.27 14.42
C GLY A 152 35.47 6.25 14.64
N THR A 153 35.81 7.41 15.19
CA THR A 153 34.85 8.45 15.57
C THR A 153 35.08 9.73 14.78
N VAL A 154 34.00 10.32 14.26
CA VAL A 154 33.95 11.70 13.77
C VAL A 154 33.20 12.51 14.82
N ASP A 155 33.91 13.44 15.46
CA ASP A 155 33.41 14.23 16.57
C ASP A 155 33.43 15.71 16.20
N GLY A 156 32.23 16.31 16.07
CA GLY A 156 32.08 17.70 15.64
C GLY A 156 32.50 18.73 16.68
N GLY A 157 32.75 18.33 17.93
CA GLY A 157 33.15 19.25 19.00
C GLY A 157 32.10 20.31 19.35
N ALA A 158 30.83 20.10 18.97
CA ALA A 158 29.75 21.02 19.26
C ALA A 158 29.21 20.84 20.68
N ASP A 159 28.97 21.96 21.36
CA ASP A 159 28.25 22.08 22.61
C ASP A 159 27.59 23.48 22.70
N ASN A 160 26.98 23.83 23.84
CA ASN A 160 26.33 25.14 24.04
C ASN A 160 27.33 26.31 24.12
N SER A 161 28.59 26.07 24.47
CA SER A 161 29.66 27.08 24.44
C SER A 161 30.27 27.25 23.04
N THR A 162 29.98 26.31 22.14
CA THR A 162 30.31 26.35 20.73
C THR A 162 29.01 26.26 19.91
N TRP A 163 29.06 25.73 18.69
CA TRP A 163 28.03 25.82 17.66
C TRP A 163 26.56 25.78 18.13
N TRP A 164 26.15 24.94 19.09
CA TRP A 164 24.73 24.78 19.47
C TRP A 164 24.11 26.08 19.98
N GLY A 165 24.89 26.96 20.62
CA GLY A 165 24.46 28.28 21.07
C GLY A 165 23.97 29.20 19.94
N MET A 166 24.42 28.98 18.69
CA MET A 166 23.96 29.74 17.53
C MET A 166 22.50 29.42 17.15
N SER A 167 21.94 28.31 17.62
CA SER A 167 20.56 27.92 17.32
C SER A 167 19.52 28.87 17.93
N ALA A 168 19.85 29.45 19.09
CA ALA A 168 18.93 30.19 19.94
C ALA A 168 17.62 29.43 20.24
N LYS A 169 17.65 28.08 20.21
CA LYS A 169 16.57 27.23 20.69
C LYS A 169 16.61 27.18 22.23
N ARG A 170 15.45 27.14 22.86
CA ARG A 170 15.33 27.03 24.32
C ARG A 170 16.08 25.78 24.81
N GLY A 171 16.94 25.95 25.81
CA GLY A 171 17.77 24.85 26.35
C GLY A 171 19.16 24.73 25.71
N HIS A 172 19.41 25.46 24.61
CA HIS A 172 20.70 25.53 23.93
C HIS A 172 21.19 26.98 23.85
N ASP A 173 21.03 27.72 24.95
CA ASP A 173 21.54 29.09 25.06
C ASP A 173 23.08 29.09 25.07
N TYR A 174 23.69 30.12 24.50
CA TYR A 174 25.15 30.23 24.43
C TYR A 174 25.76 30.36 25.83
N THR A 175 26.65 29.44 26.20
CA THR A 175 27.32 29.43 27.53
C THR A 175 28.79 29.81 27.48
N GLY A 176 29.31 30.18 26.31
CA GLY A 176 30.71 30.61 26.15
C GLY A 176 30.93 32.10 26.46
N PRO A 177 32.19 32.58 26.38
CA PRO A 177 32.50 33.99 26.58
C PRO A 177 32.07 34.85 25.37
N GLY A 178 31.46 36.01 25.64
CA GLY A 178 31.06 36.97 24.62
C GLY A 178 29.65 36.74 24.06
N THR A 179 29.26 37.53 23.06
CA THR A 179 28.01 37.35 22.32
C THR A 179 28.27 36.64 20.99
N ILE A 180 27.32 35.82 20.55
CA ILE A 180 27.41 35.09 19.28
C ILE A 180 26.26 35.49 18.35
N ALA A 181 26.51 35.49 17.04
CA ALA A 181 25.44 35.59 16.05
C ALA A 181 24.59 34.31 16.10
N THR A 182 23.27 34.46 15.95
CA THR A 182 22.34 33.33 15.98
C THR A 182 21.59 33.22 14.66
N GLN A 183 21.08 32.03 14.36
CA GLN A 183 20.31 31.77 13.14
C GLN A 183 19.06 32.66 12.99
N LYS A 184 18.65 33.36 14.05
CA LYS A 184 17.61 34.41 13.99
C LYS A 184 17.97 35.55 13.03
N ILE A 185 19.25 35.69 12.65
CA ILE A 185 19.72 36.64 11.64
C ILE A 185 19.69 35.99 10.25
N GLY A 186 20.47 34.93 10.04
CA GLY A 186 20.68 34.36 8.71
C GLY A 186 19.47 33.61 8.14
N ARG A 187 18.72 32.86 8.96
CA ARG A 187 17.60 32.04 8.49
C ARG A 187 16.48 32.85 7.83
N PRO A 188 15.89 33.89 8.45
CA PRO A 188 14.84 34.66 7.80
C PRO A 188 15.32 35.38 6.53
N LEU A 189 16.57 35.84 6.50
CA LEU A 189 17.17 36.44 5.31
C LEU A 189 17.34 35.42 4.18
N LEU A 190 17.81 34.21 4.48
CA LEU A 190 17.91 33.12 3.49
C LEU A 190 16.55 32.76 2.92
N GLN A 191 15.54 32.69 3.79
CA GLN A 191 14.16 32.44 3.39
C GLN A 191 13.63 33.52 2.46
N GLU A 192 13.81 34.79 2.81
CA GLU A 192 13.46 35.91 1.93
C GLU A 192 14.17 35.83 0.57
N TRP A 193 15.46 35.51 0.56
CA TRP A 193 16.24 35.34 -0.68
C TRP A 193 15.75 34.15 -1.53
N ASN A 194 15.38 33.04 -0.89
CA ASN A 194 14.77 31.89 -1.54
C ASN A 194 13.44 32.30 -2.19
N GLU A 195 12.50 32.88 -1.44
CA GLU A 195 11.19 33.30 -1.98
C GLU A 195 11.32 34.31 -3.13
N ASN A 196 12.25 35.26 -3.03
CA ASN A 196 12.50 36.27 -4.05
C ASN A 196 13.33 35.79 -5.25
N GLY A 197 13.79 34.52 -5.24
CA GLY A 197 14.59 33.96 -6.33
C GLY A 197 15.94 34.65 -6.51
N VAL A 198 16.55 35.12 -5.42
CA VAL A 198 17.91 35.67 -5.44
C VAL A 198 18.86 34.56 -5.92
N PRO A 199 19.76 34.81 -6.88
CA PRO A 199 20.70 33.79 -7.34
C PRO A 199 21.58 33.23 -6.20
N VAL A 200 21.82 31.93 -6.18
CA VAL A 200 22.47 31.20 -5.07
C VAL A 200 23.87 31.76 -4.77
N GLU A 201 24.62 32.14 -5.80
CA GLU A 201 25.95 32.75 -5.68
C GLU A 201 25.95 34.10 -4.95
N LYS A 202 24.79 34.75 -4.82
CA LYS A 202 24.64 35.99 -4.03
C LYS A 202 24.21 35.72 -2.58
N ARG A 203 23.81 34.49 -2.25
CA ARG A 203 23.35 34.09 -0.92
C ARG A 203 24.53 33.71 -0.03
N GLN A 204 25.41 34.68 0.20
CA GLN A 204 26.65 34.53 0.97
C GLN A 204 26.37 34.64 2.47
N MET A 205 26.27 33.49 3.12
CA MET A 205 26.19 33.34 4.57
C MET A 205 27.60 33.24 5.19
N GLY A 206 27.73 32.54 6.32
CA GLY A 206 28.99 32.41 7.06
C GLY A 206 29.06 33.35 8.27
N PRO A 207 30.22 33.99 8.53
CA PRO A 207 30.41 34.84 9.70
C PRO A 207 29.34 35.92 9.86
N GLY A 208 28.79 36.03 11.07
CA GLY A 208 27.78 37.04 11.42
C GLY A 208 26.32 36.63 11.20
N TYR A 209 26.05 35.51 10.53
CA TYR A 209 24.69 35.05 10.25
C TYR A 209 24.16 33.95 11.18
N GLY A 210 25.06 33.29 11.94
CA GLY A 210 24.70 32.24 12.90
C GLY A 210 24.21 30.93 12.25
N MET A 211 24.64 30.65 11.01
CA MET A 211 24.21 29.49 10.22
C MET A 211 25.20 28.34 10.42
N ARG A 212 24.83 27.35 11.23
CA ARG A 212 25.71 26.21 11.61
C ARG A 212 25.95 25.26 10.42
N PRO A 213 27.16 24.66 10.30
CA PRO A 213 27.48 23.66 9.27
C PRO A 213 27.06 22.23 9.70
N GLN A 214 26.92 21.33 8.73
CA GLN A 214 26.69 19.90 8.95
C GLN A 214 27.97 19.17 9.38
N LEU A 215 27.83 18.00 10.02
CA LEU A 215 28.98 17.13 10.32
C LEU A 215 29.49 16.44 9.03
N VAL A 216 28.60 15.82 8.27
CA VAL A 216 28.90 15.20 6.98
C VAL A 216 27.94 15.76 5.93
N ASN A 217 28.45 16.39 4.87
CA ASN A 217 27.63 16.86 3.75
C ASN A 217 28.28 16.51 2.41
N PHE A 218 27.61 15.64 1.67
CA PHE A 218 28.02 15.26 0.32
C PHE A 218 27.03 15.84 -0.67
N VAL A 219 27.52 16.71 -1.54
CA VAL A 219 26.72 17.50 -2.47
C VAL A 219 26.92 16.97 -3.88
N GLU A 220 25.85 16.58 -4.56
CA GLU A 220 25.89 16.10 -5.96
C GLU A 220 26.87 14.94 -6.19
N CYS A 221 27.03 14.07 -5.20
CA CYS A 221 27.96 12.94 -5.27
C CYS A 221 27.28 11.67 -5.81
N LYS A 222 28.07 10.74 -6.35
CA LYS A 222 27.57 9.46 -6.89
C LYS A 222 28.37 8.28 -6.36
N ASN A 223 27.68 7.20 -5.99
CA ASN A 223 28.24 5.99 -5.37
C ASN A 223 28.95 6.36 -4.06
N VAL A 224 28.17 6.46 -2.99
CA VAL A 224 28.57 7.01 -1.70
C VAL A 224 28.37 5.95 -0.61
N LEU A 225 29.39 5.72 0.22
CA LEU A 225 29.32 4.81 1.36
C LEU A 225 29.71 5.50 2.67
N ILE A 226 28.86 5.42 3.68
CA ILE A 226 29.19 5.79 5.06
C ILE A 226 28.98 4.56 5.93
N GLU A 227 30.04 4.01 6.52
CA GLU A 227 30.00 2.67 7.12
C GLU A 227 30.74 2.59 8.46
N ASP A 228 30.09 1.99 9.46
CA ASP A 228 30.64 1.61 10.79
C ASP A 228 31.18 2.75 11.69
N VAL A 229 31.18 3.99 11.20
CA VAL A 229 31.71 5.13 11.95
C VAL A 229 30.77 5.56 13.08
N THR A 230 31.36 6.05 14.16
CA THR A 230 30.63 6.74 15.22
C THR A 230 30.61 8.24 14.96
N LEU A 231 29.43 8.87 14.97
CA LEU A 231 29.23 10.29 14.69
C LEU A 231 28.69 10.98 15.94
N LEU A 232 29.47 11.92 16.48
CA LEU A 232 29.19 12.59 17.75
C LEU A 232 29.13 14.11 17.59
N ARG A 233 28.31 14.75 18.43
CA ARG A 233 28.34 16.20 18.70
C ARG A 233 28.38 17.04 17.42
N SER A 234 27.44 16.79 16.50
CA SER A 234 27.29 17.56 15.28
C SER A 234 26.82 18.98 15.60
N PRO A 235 27.31 20.02 14.90
CA PRO A 235 26.79 21.38 15.03
C PRO A 235 25.31 21.53 14.60
N PHE A 236 24.87 20.71 13.65
CA PHE A 236 23.57 20.75 12.97
C PHE A 236 23.18 19.32 12.51
N TRP A 237 22.61 19.13 11.31
CA TRP A 237 22.38 17.81 10.72
C TRP A 237 23.66 16.97 10.64
N VAL A 238 23.55 15.69 11.00
CA VAL A 238 24.70 14.80 11.14
C VAL A 238 25.15 14.28 9.77
N ILE A 239 24.31 13.55 9.05
CA ILE A 239 24.58 13.07 7.68
C ILE A 239 23.63 13.74 6.70
N HIS A 240 24.13 14.63 5.84
CA HIS A 240 23.32 15.35 4.84
C HIS A 240 23.83 15.07 3.41
N PRO A 241 23.38 13.99 2.76
CA PRO A 241 23.58 13.80 1.33
C PRO A 241 22.56 14.68 0.59
N PHE A 242 23.06 15.58 -0.24
CA PHE A 242 22.24 16.49 -1.04
C PHE A 242 22.46 16.19 -2.52
N MET A 243 21.39 15.89 -3.25
CA MET A 243 21.41 15.58 -4.68
C MET A 243 22.31 14.39 -5.07
N CYS A 244 22.50 13.45 -4.15
CA CYS A 244 23.33 12.27 -4.37
C CYS A 244 22.58 11.14 -5.09
N GLU A 245 23.33 10.25 -5.72
CA GLU A 245 22.83 9.01 -6.34
C GLU A 245 23.61 7.81 -5.82
N ASN A 246 22.92 6.71 -5.51
CA ASN A 246 23.49 5.48 -4.96
C ASN A 246 24.22 5.74 -3.64
N LEU A 247 23.42 5.97 -2.59
CA LEU A 247 23.90 6.20 -1.23
C LEU A 247 23.68 4.96 -0.37
N THR A 248 24.71 4.52 0.33
CA THR A 248 24.62 3.52 1.40
C THR A 248 25.12 4.11 2.71
N VAL A 249 24.28 4.06 3.75
CA VAL A 249 24.64 4.34 5.14
C VAL A 249 24.41 3.07 5.92
N ARG A 250 25.49 2.48 6.46
CA ARG A 250 25.43 1.16 7.10
C ARG A 250 26.16 1.14 8.43
N GLY A 251 25.58 0.51 9.46
CA GLY A 251 26.31 0.23 10.70
C GLY A 251 26.74 1.47 11.50
N VAL A 252 26.28 2.67 11.12
CA VAL A 252 26.72 3.90 11.78
C VAL A 252 26.08 4.03 13.16
N HIS A 253 26.85 4.61 14.09
CA HIS A 253 26.37 4.93 15.43
C HIS A 253 26.29 6.44 15.60
N ILE A 254 25.09 6.98 15.71
CA ILE A 254 24.86 8.42 15.87
C ILE A 254 24.41 8.72 17.30
N GLN A 255 25.13 9.64 17.96
CA GLN A 255 24.70 10.23 19.22
C GLN A 255 24.88 11.75 19.18
N ASN A 256 23.76 12.46 19.08
CA ASN A 256 23.77 13.90 18.92
C ASN A 256 22.50 14.54 19.50
N GLU A 257 22.58 15.04 20.73
CA GLU A 257 21.46 15.72 21.43
C GLU A 257 21.35 17.22 21.08
N GLY A 258 22.15 17.69 20.12
CA GLY A 258 22.18 19.09 19.71
C GLY A 258 20.88 19.56 19.03
N PRO A 259 20.63 20.88 18.99
CA PRO A 259 19.46 21.44 18.34
C PRO A 259 19.51 21.24 16.83
N ASN A 260 18.41 20.79 16.20
CA ASN A 260 18.40 20.38 14.79
C ASN A 260 19.44 19.27 14.52
N GLY A 261 19.53 18.34 15.46
CA GLY A 261 20.50 17.25 15.44
C GLY A 261 20.02 16.03 14.68
N ASP A 262 19.42 16.22 13.50
CA ASP A 262 18.88 15.17 12.65
C ASP A 262 19.98 14.14 12.30
N GLY A 263 19.64 12.86 12.27
CA GLY A 263 20.62 11.79 12.09
C GLY A 263 21.06 11.60 10.65
N CYS A 264 20.12 11.31 9.74
CA CYS A 264 20.38 11.17 8.31
C CYS A 264 19.31 11.86 7.47
N ASP A 265 19.74 12.78 6.61
CA ASP A 265 18.89 13.70 5.84
C ASP A 265 19.05 13.54 4.32
N PRO A 266 18.71 12.40 3.70
CA PRO A 266 18.75 12.30 2.24
C PRO A 266 17.85 13.37 1.60
N GLU A 267 18.47 14.30 0.88
CA GLU A 267 17.78 15.43 0.28
C GLU A 267 17.95 15.46 -1.25
N SER A 268 16.84 15.38 -1.98
CA SER A 268 16.82 15.20 -3.45
C SER A 268 17.72 14.05 -3.94
N CYS A 269 17.82 12.99 -3.15
CA CYS A 269 18.67 11.83 -3.43
C CYS A 269 17.93 10.74 -4.20
N LYS A 270 18.67 9.89 -4.92
CA LYS A 270 18.12 8.74 -5.65
C LYS A 270 18.84 7.47 -5.24
N ASN A 271 18.08 6.39 -5.02
CA ASN A 271 18.60 5.06 -4.68
C ASN A 271 19.42 5.10 -3.38
N VAL A 272 18.73 5.04 -2.26
CA VAL A 272 19.29 5.21 -0.92
C VAL A 272 19.04 3.95 -0.08
N LEU A 273 20.08 3.43 0.56
CA LEU A 273 20.02 2.36 1.55
C LEU A 273 20.53 2.88 2.89
N ILE A 274 19.70 2.77 3.92
CA ILE A 274 20.06 3.03 5.32
C ILE A 274 19.79 1.74 6.10
N GLU A 275 20.84 1.06 6.56
CA GLU A 275 20.67 -0.25 7.23
C GLU A 275 21.58 -0.46 8.44
N ASP A 276 21.11 -1.24 9.40
CA ASP A 276 21.88 -1.66 10.59
C ASP A 276 22.42 -0.47 11.42
N CYS A 277 21.75 0.68 11.37
CA CYS A 277 22.20 1.92 12.03
C CYS A 277 21.56 2.09 13.41
N PHE A 278 22.28 2.82 14.29
CA PHE A 278 21.77 3.27 15.59
C PHE A 278 21.64 4.80 15.62
N PHE A 279 20.46 5.29 16.01
CA PHE A 279 20.17 6.72 16.10
C PHE A 279 19.75 7.13 17.52
N ASP A 280 20.49 8.07 18.11
CA ASP A 280 20.12 8.81 19.32
C ASP A 280 20.26 10.32 19.03
N THR A 281 19.15 10.96 18.64
CA THR A 281 19.15 12.29 18.03
C THR A 281 18.34 13.30 18.81
N GLY A 282 18.76 14.57 18.77
CA GLY A 282 18.06 15.72 19.37
C GLY A 282 16.93 16.28 18.48
N ASP A 283 16.75 15.73 17.28
CA ASP A 283 15.63 16.00 16.37
C ASP A 283 15.27 14.67 15.65
N ASP A 284 14.78 14.68 14.41
CA ASP A 284 14.40 13.45 13.70
C ASP A 284 15.59 12.46 13.47
N CYS A 285 15.39 11.14 13.64
CA CYS A 285 16.46 10.16 13.42
C CYS A 285 16.84 10.05 11.93
N ILE A 286 15.83 9.89 11.07
CA ILE A 286 15.96 9.93 9.61
C ILE A 286 14.95 10.94 9.09
N ALA A 287 15.41 11.94 8.34
CA ALA A 287 14.60 13.04 7.83
C ALA A 287 14.78 13.22 6.32
N ILE A 288 13.91 12.57 5.54
CA ILE A 288 13.95 12.58 4.08
C ILE A 288 13.34 13.89 3.54
N LYS A 289 14.06 14.53 2.62
CA LYS A 289 13.78 15.90 2.13
C LYS A 289 13.99 16.02 0.62
N SER A 290 13.60 17.14 0.03
CA SER A 290 13.78 17.49 -1.39
C SER A 290 13.66 19.02 -1.62
N GLY A 291 14.19 19.82 -0.71
CA GLY A 291 14.20 21.29 -0.81
C GLY A 291 12.95 21.97 -0.25
N ARG A 292 13.10 23.28 0.02
CA ARG A 292 12.06 24.13 0.63
C ARG A 292 11.58 25.21 -0.34
N ASN A 293 10.26 25.29 -0.50
CA ASN A 293 9.54 26.33 -1.24
C ASN A 293 10.13 26.54 -2.65
N ARG A 294 10.46 27.79 -3.03
CA ARG A 294 10.91 28.13 -4.37
C ARG A 294 12.10 27.28 -4.84
N ASP A 295 13.17 27.16 -4.06
CA ASP A 295 14.35 26.37 -4.45
C ASP A 295 13.98 24.90 -4.73
N GLY A 296 13.14 24.28 -3.90
CA GLY A 296 12.69 22.90 -4.13
C GLY A 296 11.73 22.78 -5.31
N ILE A 297 10.79 23.72 -5.47
CA ILE A 297 9.85 23.79 -6.59
C ILE A 297 10.59 23.95 -7.93
N VAL A 298 11.57 24.85 -7.97
CA VAL A 298 12.37 25.13 -9.18
C VAL A 298 13.30 23.96 -9.50
N ALA A 299 13.91 23.33 -8.48
CA ALA A 299 14.74 22.16 -8.69
C ALA A 299 13.94 20.96 -9.19
N ALA A 300 12.67 20.84 -8.78
CA ALA A 300 11.74 19.77 -9.18
C ALA A 300 12.36 18.36 -9.10
N ARG A 301 13.21 18.14 -8.09
CA ARG A 301 13.98 16.91 -7.91
C ARG A 301 13.56 16.22 -6.62
N PRO A 302 12.77 15.13 -6.70
CA PRO A 302 12.34 14.42 -5.52
C PRO A 302 13.52 13.69 -4.87
N THR A 303 13.34 13.29 -3.61
CA THR A 303 14.06 12.11 -3.12
C THR A 303 13.25 10.89 -3.52
N GLU A 304 13.91 9.90 -4.12
CA GLU A 304 13.24 8.69 -4.59
C GLU A 304 14.03 7.41 -4.30
N ASN A 305 13.29 6.32 -4.10
CA ASN A 305 13.81 4.97 -3.89
C ASN A 305 14.69 4.86 -2.64
N VAL A 306 14.06 4.97 -1.47
CA VAL A 306 14.71 4.90 -0.16
C VAL A 306 14.34 3.59 0.54
N ILE A 307 15.34 2.81 0.94
CA ILE A 307 15.21 1.63 1.78
C ILE A 307 15.80 1.94 3.16
N VAL A 308 15.03 1.70 4.21
CA VAL A 308 15.44 1.76 5.62
C VAL A 308 15.18 0.40 6.26
N ARG A 309 16.19 -0.28 6.78
CA ARG A 309 15.97 -1.58 7.45
C ARG A 309 16.89 -1.86 8.60
N ASN A 310 16.44 -2.70 9.53
CA ASN A 310 17.25 -3.21 10.66
C ASN A 310 17.84 -2.08 11.53
N CYS A 311 17.22 -0.91 11.55
CA CYS A 311 17.71 0.24 12.31
C CYS A 311 17.11 0.27 13.70
N ARG A 312 17.86 0.83 14.66
CA ARG A 312 17.38 1.14 16.00
C ARG A 312 17.33 2.65 16.19
N MET A 313 16.13 3.19 16.38
CA MET A 313 15.90 4.59 16.70
C MET A 313 15.58 4.72 18.19
N LYS A 314 16.49 5.29 18.96
CA LYS A 314 16.33 5.48 20.40
C LYS A 314 15.53 6.76 20.68
N ASN A 315 16.07 7.93 20.35
CA ASN A 315 15.45 9.24 20.64
C ASN A 315 15.31 10.09 19.38
N GLY A 316 14.31 10.98 19.37
CA GLY A 316 14.16 11.98 18.32
C GLY A 316 12.75 12.54 18.15
N HIS A 317 12.57 13.59 17.34
CA HIS A 317 11.24 14.13 17.03
C HIS A 317 10.41 13.22 16.08
N GLY A 318 11.07 12.24 15.47
CA GLY A 318 10.48 11.19 14.65
C GLY A 318 11.51 10.13 14.28
N GLY A 319 11.11 8.86 14.23
CA GLY A 319 11.99 7.75 13.85
C GLY A 319 12.27 7.77 12.35
N ILE A 320 11.21 7.74 11.53
CA ILE A 320 11.30 7.89 10.08
C ILE A 320 10.40 9.03 9.64
N VAL A 321 11.01 10.05 9.05
CA VAL A 321 10.35 11.32 8.74
C VAL A 321 10.49 11.68 7.27
N VAL A 322 9.39 12.10 6.65
CA VAL A 322 9.36 12.73 5.33
C VAL A 322 8.90 14.18 5.52
N GLY A 323 9.76 15.14 5.20
CA GLY A 323 9.49 16.57 5.37
C GLY A 323 10.35 17.32 6.39
N SER A 324 10.15 18.63 6.56
CA SER A 324 9.07 19.44 5.95
C SER A 324 9.41 19.95 4.56
N GLU A 325 10.69 19.90 4.22
CA GLU A 325 11.28 20.39 3.00
C GLU A 325 11.05 19.35 1.89
N ILE A 326 9.84 19.26 1.35
CA ILE A 326 9.43 18.24 0.36
C ILE A 326 9.09 18.84 -1.01
N SER A 327 9.53 20.06 -1.27
CA SER A 327 9.03 20.84 -2.40
C SER A 327 9.38 20.25 -3.77
N GLY A 328 10.46 19.47 -3.85
CA GLY A 328 10.80 18.68 -5.03
C GLY A 328 10.01 17.36 -5.18
N GLY A 329 9.22 16.98 -4.17
CA GLY A 329 8.47 15.72 -4.09
C GLY A 329 9.20 14.60 -3.35
N PHE A 330 8.50 13.50 -3.09
CA PHE A 330 9.03 12.26 -2.53
C PHE A 330 8.31 11.05 -3.13
N ASN A 331 9.06 10.00 -3.50
CA ASN A 331 8.49 8.79 -4.08
C ASN A 331 9.25 7.52 -3.62
N ASN A 332 8.52 6.51 -3.14
CA ASN A 332 9.03 5.19 -2.73
C ASN A 332 9.92 5.21 -1.48
N LEU A 333 9.30 5.04 -0.31
CA LEU A 333 9.95 4.65 0.94
C LEU A 333 9.59 3.20 1.27
N PHE A 334 10.60 2.38 1.52
CA PHE A 334 10.45 1.08 2.13
C PHE A 334 11.15 1.06 3.48
N ALA A 335 10.39 0.88 4.56
CA ALA A 335 10.91 0.77 5.92
C ALA A 335 10.53 -0.57 6.53
N GLU A 336 11.50 -1.37 6.98
CA GLU A 336 11.20 -2.66 7.61
C GLU A 336 12.14 -3.09 8.74
N ASN A 337 11.63 -3.90 9.65
CA ASN A 337 12.42 -4.56 10.70
C ASN A 337 13.18 -3.58 11.61
N CYS A 338 12.57 -2.44 11.92
CA CYS A 338 13.16 -1.42 12.80
C CYS A 338 12.65 -1.56 14.23
N VAL A 339 13.47 -1.13 15.19
CA VAL A 339 13.11 -1.04 16.61
C VAL A 339 13.14 0.41 17.06
N MET A 340 12.06 0.88 17.68
CA MET A 340 11.94 2.25 18.16
C MET A 340 11.46 2.26 19.62
N ASP A 341 12.21 2.86 20.55
CA ASP A 341 11.82 2.77 21.96
C ASP A 341 12.40 3.89 22.81
N SER A 342 11.58 4.91 23.08
CA SER A 342 11.87 5.92 24.10
C SER A 342 10.66 6.82 24.42
N PRO A 343 10.52 7.26 25.69
CA PRO A 343 9.60 8.36 26.02
C PRO A 343 9.98 9.69 25.38
N ASP A 344 11.21 9.87 24.89
CA ASP A 344 11.68 11.08 24.21
C ASP A 344 11.68 10.93 22.69
N LEU A 345 11.25 9.78 22.16
CA LEU A 345 10.90 9.62 20.75
C LEU A 345 9.46 10.08 20.53
N ASP A 346 9.24 11.14 19.77
CA ASP A 346 7.89 11.68 19.60
C ASP A 346 6.98 10.82 18.72
N ARG A 347 7.49 10.39 17.56
CA ARG A 347 6.67 9.77 16.49
C ARG A 347 7.43 8.63 15.82
N VAL A 348 6.72 7.58 15.43
CA VAL A 348 7.35 6.42 14.76
C VAL A 348 7.53 6.74 13.27
N VAL A 349 6.42 7.00 12.57
CA VAL A 349 6.39 7.47 11.18
C VAL A 349 5.77 8.86 11.14
N ARG A 350 6.47 9.84 10.54
CA ARG A 350 6.04 11.24 10.51
C ARG A 350 6.12 11.81 9.09
N ILE A 351 5.01 12.38 8.62
CA ILE A 351 4.93 13.14 7.39
C ILE A 351 4.54 14.57 7.75
N LYS A 352 5.37 15.55 7.39
CA LYS A 352 5.16 16.97 7.72
C LYS A 352 5.29 17.83 6.48
N THR A 353 4.36 18.74 6.25
CA THR A 353 4.38 19.69 5.13
C THR A 353 3.39 20.84 5.38
N ASN A 354 3.35 21.83 4.48
CA ASN A 354 2.40 22.93 4.50
C ASN A 354 2.14 23.49 3.10
N SER A 355 1.20 24.44 2.99
CA SER A 355 0.74 25.03 1.73
C SER A 355 1.75 25.91 0.98
N CYS A 356 2.98 26.05 1.48
CA CYS A 356 4.07 26.66 0.71
C CYS A 356 4.91 25.64 -0.06
N ARG A 357 4.74 24.35 0.22
CA ARG A 357 5.70 23.36 -0.24
C ARG A 357 5.45 22.88 -1.66
N SER A 358 4.24 22.88 -2.19
CA SER A 358 3.90 22.08 -3.37
C SER A 358 4.27 20.60 -3.12
N GLY A 359 4.65 19.86 -4.15
CA GLY A 359 5.21 18.51 -4.04
C GLY A 359 4.14 17.45 -3.76
N VAL A 360 4.47 16.23 -4.17
CA VAL A 360 3.70 15.02 -3.87
C VAL A 360 4.58 14.13 -3.01
N ILE A 361 4.02 13.64 -1.90
CA ILE A 361 4.61 12.59 -1.06
C ILE A 361 3.79 11.34 -1.32
N GLU A 362 4.40 10.33 -1.94
CA GLU A 362 3.70 9.09 -2.31
C GLU A 362 4.54 7.83 -2.12
N ASN A 363 3.85 6.69 -2.05
CA ASN A 363 4.41 5.35 -1.97
C ASN A 363 5.28 5.15 -0.70
N ILE A 364 4.65 5.30 0.46
CA ILE A 364 5.27 5.06 1.77
C ILE A 364 4.86 3.68 2.27
N PHE A 365 5.80 2.74 2.36
CA PHE A 365 5.56 1.38 2.83
C PHE A 365 6.39 1.11 4.09
N CYS A 366 5.73 0.88 5.22
CA CYS A 366 6.36 0.58 6.50
C CYS A 366 5.83 -0.74 7.04
N ARG A 367 6.70 -1.71 7.36
CA ARG A 367 6.28 -2.98 7.96
C ARG A 367 7.19 -3.50 9.07
N ASN A 368 6.68 -4.37 9.93
CA ASN A 368 7.48 -5.09 10.93
C ASN A 368 8.29 -4.13 11.84
N ILE A 369 7.62 -3.15 12.44
CA ILE A 369 8.27 -2.19 13.35
C ILE A 369 7.85 -2.52 14.78
N GLU A 370 8.82 -2.78 15.65
CA GLU A 370 8.59 -2.93 17.08
C GLU A 370 8.77 -1.58 17.77
N VAL A 371 7.71 -1.11 18.44
CA VAL A 371 7.74 0.11 19.22
C VAL A 371 7.53 -0.21 20.70
N GLY A 372 8.51 0.11 21.55
CA GLY A 372 8.30 0.11 22.98
C GLY A 372 7.39 1.28 23.34
N GLN A 373 7.96 2.48 23.40
CA GLN A 373 7.21 3.71 23.64
C GLN A 373 7.53 4.80 22.59
N CYS A 374 6.51 5.62 22.28
CA CYS A 374 6.68 6.95 21.71
C CYS A 374 5.77 7.99 22.41
N ASN A 375 6.10 9.28 22.34
CA ASN A 375 5.44 10.33 23.12
C ASN A 375 4.16 10.88 22.47
N GLU A 376 4.00 10.85 21.15
CA GLU A 376 2.83 11.38 20.45
C GLU A 376 2.06 10.31 19.69
N ALA A 377 2.57 9.85 18.55
CA ALA A 377 1.80 9.01 17.64
C ALA A 377 2.64 7.95 16.94
N VAL A 378 2.01 6.82 16.59
CA VAL A 378 2.64 5.83 15.72
C VAL A 378 2.70 6.38 14.29
N LEU A 379 1.58 6.87 13.75
CA LEU A 379 1.55 7.59 12.48
C LEU A 379 1.13 9.04 12.68
N LYS A 380 1.96 9.99 12.21
CA LYS A 380 1.62 11.41 12.15
C LYS A 380 1.66 11.91 10.70
N ILE A 381 0.55 12.47 10.21
CA ILE A 381 0.51 13.24 8.96
C ILE A 381 0.04 14.65 9.30
N ASN A 382 0.82 15.68 8.94
CA ASN A 382 0.50 17.07 9.25
C ASN A 382 0.75 17.98 8.04
N LEU A 383 -0.33 18.50 7.44
CA LEU A 383 -0.26 19.49 6.36
C LEU A 383 -0.31 20.95 6.87
N LEU A 384 -0.30 21.14 8.19
CA LEU A 384 -0.37 22.45 8.86
C LEU A 384 0.96 22.80 9.57
N TYR A 385 2.05 22.16 9.18
CA TYR A 385 3.36 22.38 9.77
C TYR A 385 3.81 23.84 9.58
N GLU A 386 4.24 24.53 10.65
CA GLU A 386 4.65 25.95 10.56
C GLU A 386 3.64 26.83 9.79
N ARG A 387 2.32 26.68 10.01
CA ARG A 387 1.24 27.38 9.26
C ARG A 387 1.34 28.91 9.09
N LYS A 388 2.26 29.58 9.79
CA LYS A 388 2.52 31.02 9.74
C LYS A 388 3.87 31.36 9.10
N GLU A 389 4.47 30.41 8.38
CA GLU A 389 5.70 30.62 7.63
C GLU A 389 5.53 31.78 6.63
N ALA A 390 6.54 32.65 6.51
CA ALA A 390 6.48 33.79 5.59
C ALA A 390 6.83 33.32 4.17
N CYS A 391 5.84 32.80 3.44
CA CYS A 391 5.98 32.27 2.08
C CYS A 391 4.66 32.39 1.30
N ASP A 392 4.69 32.06 0.01
CA ASP A 392 3.48 31.94 -0.82
C ASP A 392 2.74 30.63 -0.50
N HIS A 393 1.53 30.73 0.06
CA HIS A 393 0.69 29.61 0.44
C HIS A 393 -0.21 29.07 -0.69
N SER A 394 0.04 29.46 -1.94
CA SER A 394 -0.72 28.99 -3.11
C SER A 394 -0.31 27.60 -3.63
N TYR A 395 0.54 26.89 -2.89
CA TYR A 395 1.16 25.63 -3.28
C TYR A 395 0.80 24.47 -2.33
N PRO A 396 -0.47 24.04 -2.25
CA PRO A 396 -0.87 22.96 -1.35
C PRO A 396 -0.22 21.61 -1.77
N PRO A 397 0.41 20.88 -0.83
CA PRO A 397 1.06 19.59 -1.07
C PRO A 397 0.03 18.47 -1.15
N VAL A 398 0.40 17.33 -1.75
CA VAL A 398 -0.39 16.08 -1.70
C VAL A 398 0.36 15.02 -0.90
N VAL A 399 -0.36 14.29 -0.05
CA VAL A 399 0.11 13.08 0.63
C VAL A 399 -0.80 11.93 0.22
N GLN A 400 -0.24 10.92 -0.43
CA GLN A 400 -1.00 9.76 -0.88
C GLN A 400 -0.23 8.44 -0.70
N ASP A 401 -0.94 7.33 -0.72
CA ASP A 401 -0.36 5.99 -0.81
C ASP A 401 0.61 5.70 0.36
N VAL A 402 0.06 5.75 1.59
CA VAL A 402 0.79 5.52 2.84
C VAL A 402 0.27 4.26 3.51
N TYR A 403 1.14 3.25 3.64
CA TYR A 403 0.82 1.90 4.06
C TYR A 403 1.67 1.49 5.26
N LEU A 404 1.01 1.19 6.39
CA LEU A 404 1.65 0.67 7.60
C LEU A 404 1.10 -0.73 7.89
N GLU A 405 2.00 -1.69 8.08
CA GLU A 405 1.65 -3.09 8.32
C GLU A 405 2.45 -3.71 9.47
N ASN A 406 1.81 -4.51 10.32
CA ASN A 406 2.52 -5.27 11.36
C ASN A 406 3.42 -4.39 12.25
N ILE A 407 2.83 -3.31 12.80
CA ILE A 407 3.51 -2.41 13.73
C ILE A 407 2.93 -2.62 15.12
N THR A 408 3.82 -2.89 16.08
CA THR A 408 3.46 -2.98 17.50
C THR A 408 3.87 -1.72 18.24
N CYS A 409 3.09 -1.32 19.25
CA CYS A 409 3.41 -0.19 20.14
C CYS A 409 2.91 -0.49 21.55
N LYS A 410 3.73 -0.26 22.59
CA LYS A 410 3.31 -0.50 23.99
C LYS A 410 2.81 0.78 24.68
N GLU A 411 3.20 1.96 24.21
CA GLU A 411 2.70 3.23 24.74
C GLU A 411 2.81 4.36 23.70
N SER A 412 1.71 5.10 23.50
CA SER A 412 1.64 6.35 22.73
C SER A 412 0.49 7.24 23.20
N LYS A 413 0.38 8.49 22.75
CA LYS A 413 -0.85 9.29 22.96
C LYS A 413 -1.94 8.91 21.97
N TRP A 414 -1.56 8.72 20.70
CA TRP A 414 -2.45 8.38 19.59
C TRP A 414 -1.90 7.20 18.80
N GLY A 415 -2.78 6.40 18.21
CA GLY A 415 -2.38 5.46 17.16
C GLY A 415 -2.01 6.24 15.89
N ILE A 416 -3.05 6.77 15.23
CA ILE A 416 -2.95 7.64 14.06
C ILE A 416 -3.31 9.07 14.45
N MET A 417 -2.53 10.04 13.98
CA MET A 417 -2.85 11.46 14.08
C MET A 417 -2.70 12.12 12.69
N ILE A 418 -3.80 12.60 12.12
CA ILE A 418 -3.84 13.28 10.81
C ILE A 418 -4.42 14.69 10.98
N GLU A 419 -3.73 15.68 10.42
CA GLU A 419 -4.15 17.08 10.35
C GLU A 419 -4.12 17.55 8.89
N GLY A 420 -5.29 17.52 8.23
CA GLY A 420 -5.51 18.02 6.87
C GLY A 420 -6.15 19.41 6.81
N TYR A 421 -6.42 19.87 5.59
CA TYR A 421 -7.16 21.12 5.35
C TYR A 421 -8.68 20.89 5.43
N GLU A 422 -9.43 21.90 5.84
CA GLU A 422 -10.91 21.80 5.97
C GLU A 422 -11.64 21.91 4.62
N ASP A 423 -11.01 22.49 3.61
CA ASP A 423 -11.59 22.82 2.30
C ASP A 423 -10.88 22.13 1.12
N LEU A 424 -9.80 21.39 1.37
CA LEU A 424 -9.01 20.72 0.34
C LEU A 424 -8.58 19.30 0.76
N CYS A 425 -9.08 18.30 0.04
CA CYS A 425 -8.79 16.89 0.29
C CYS A 425 -7.48 16.44 -0.40
N ASN A 426 -6.34 16.69 0.25
CA ASN A 426 -5.00 16.36 -0.25
C ASN A 426 -4.32 15.20 0.49
N ILE A 427 -5.04 14.53 1.40
CA ILE A 427 -4.59 13.30 2.06
C ILE A 427 -5.48 12.17 1.57
N ARG A 428 -4.90 11.16 0.94
CA ARG A 428 -5.65 10.02 0.39
C ARG A 428 -4.91 8.69 0.45
N ASN A 429 -5.63 7.58 0.38
CA ASN A 429 -5.06 6.24 0.29
C ASN A 429 -4.10 5.93 1.45
N ILE A 430 -4.62 6.00 2.67
CA ILE A 430 -3.85 5.69 3.88
C ILE A 430 -4.37 4.35 4.41
N GLU A 431 -3.55 3.30 4.45
CA GLU A 431 -3.95 2.01 5.00
C GLU A 431 -3.05 1.64 6.17
N VAL A 432 -3.67 1.33 7.31
CA VAL A 432 -3.00 0.71 8.46
C VAL A 432 -3.61 -0.66 8.66
N LYS A 433 -2.80 -1.72 8.62
CA LYS A 433 -3.29 -3.09 8.83
C LYS A 433 -2.40 -3.92 9.76
N ASN A 434 -3.00 -4.91 10.42
CA ASN A 434 -2.29 -5.88 11.25
C ASN A 434 -1.47 -5.26 12.40
N CYS A 435 -1.94 -4.13 12.93
CA CYS A 435 -1.22 -3.40 13.97
C CYS A 435 -1.78 -3.69 15.36
N LYS A 436 -0.90 -3.65 16.37
CA LYS A 436 -1.30 -3.79 17.77
C LYS A 436 -0.66 -2.69 18.61
N TRP A 437 -1.49 -1.74 19.04
CA TRP A 437 -1.05 -0.60 19.84
C TRP A 437 -1.69 -0.68 21.22
N ASP A 438 -0.93 -1.21 22.16
CA ASP A 438 -1.25 -1.23 23.57
C ASP A 438 -0.84 0.12 24.19
N GLY A 439 -1.49 0.52 25.30
CA GLY A 439 -1.12 1.74 26.04
C GLY A 439 -1.39 3.08 25.34
N VAL A 440 -2.31 3.14 24.36
CA VAL A 440 -2.69 4.40 23.70
C VAL A 440 -3.52 5.28 24.66
N LYS A 441 -2.94 6.38 25.15
CA LYS A 441 -3.48 7.18 26.26
C LYS A 441 -4.79 7.90 25.94
N ASN A 442 -4.95 8.43 24.72
CA ASN A 442 -6.16 9.17 24.34
C ASN A 442 -7.23 8.29 23.69
N GLY A 443 -7.09 6.97 23.78
CA GLY A 443 -8.15 6.01 23.47
C GLY A 443 -8.39 5.70 21.99
N GLY A 444 -7.60 6.23 21.04
CA GLY A 444 -7.80 5.92 19.63
C GLY A 444 -6.93 6.71 18.65
N ASN A 445 -7.57 7.12 17.55
CA ASN A 445 -6.99 7.92 16.48
C ASN A 445 -7.55 9.36 16.52
N SER A 446 -6.80 10.33 15.99
CA SER A 446 -7.22 11.72 15.84
C SER A 446 -7.07 12.14 14.38
N ILE A 447 -8.18 12.30 13.66
CA ILE A 447 -8.19 12.68 12.24
C ILE A 447 -9.03 13.95 12.09
N SER A 448 -8.42 15.03 11.60
CA SER A 448 -9.08 16.31 11.33
C SER A 448 -8.79 16.81 9.91
N GLY A 449 -9.69 17.63 9.36
CA GLY A 449 -9.67 18.04 7.96
C GLY A 449 -10.17 16.96 7.00
N LEU A 450 -10.20 17.29 5.71
CA LEU A 450 -10.65 16.41 4.66
C LEU A 450 -9.60 15.35 4.34
N THR A 451 -10.03 14.09 4.35
CA THR A 451 -9.25 12.92 3.94
C THR A 451 -10.11 12.02 3.06
N ARG A 452 -9.47 11.18 2.25
CA ARG A 452 -10.15 10.17 1.43
C ARG A 452 -9.47 8.82 1.60
N ASP A 453 -10.23 7.73 1.65
CA ASP A 453 -9.67 6.37 1.70
C ASP A 453 -8.63 6.16 2.81
N VAL A 454 -8.89 6.69 4.00
CA VAL A 454 -8.18 6.28 5.23
C VAL A 454 -8.83 5.00 5.71
N ARG A 455 -8.05 3.93 5.87
CA ARG A 455 -8.52 2.59 6.25
C ARG A 455 -7.67 2.00 7.35
N VAL A 456 -8.34 1.43 8.35
CA VAL A 456 -7.70 0.79 9.51
C VAL A 456 -8.27 -0.62 9.62
N ALA A 457 -7.50 -1.61 9.17
CA ALA A 457 -7.94 -3.00 9.06
C ALA A 457 -7.24 -3.87 10.10
N ASN A 458 -7.94 -4.84 10.69
CA ASN A 458 -7.37 -5.84 11.61
C ASN A 458 -6.36 -5.22 12.63
N THR A 459 -6.70 -4.05 13.16
CA THR A 459 -5.80 -3.25 14.01
C THR A 459 -6.44 -3.06 15.37
N TYR A 460 -5.67 -3.30 16.42
CA TYR A 460 -6.14 -3.27 17.79
C TYR A 460 -5.52 -2.09 18.54
N ILE A 461 -6.36 -1.31 19.21
CA ILE A 461 -5.96 -0.27 20.17
C ILE A 461 -6.44 -0.67 21.55
N ASN A 462 -5.52 -0.80 22.51
CA ASN A 462 -5.82 -1.19 23.89
C ASN A 462 -6.67 -2.48 23.97
N GLY A 463 -6.33 -3.47 23.16
CA GLY A 463 -7.04 -4.76 23.09
C GLY A 463 -8.38 -4.75 22.35
N LYS A 464 -8.84 -3.60 21.81
CA LYS A 464 -10.08 -3.49 21.04
C LYS A 464 -9.79 -3.32 19.56
N LEU A 465 -10.49 -4.06 18.72
CA LEU A 465 -10.46 -3.86 17.27
C LEU A 465 -10.98 -2.45 16.95
N VAL A 466 -10.27 -1.72 16.09
CA VAL A 466 -10.65 -0.38 15.65
C VAL A 466 -11.78 -0.49 14.61
N ASP A 467 -12.90 0.16 14.85
CA ASP A 467 -14.05 0.25 13.93
C ASP A 467 -14.04 1.56 13.11
N GLN A 468 -13.44 2.62 13.64
CA GLN A 468 -13.25 3.88 12.94
C GLN A 468 -12.40 3.65 11.67
N ASN A 469 -12.96 4.00 10.52
CA ASN A 469 -12.32 3.79 9.21
C ASN A 469 -12.03 2.31 8.90
N ALA A 470 -12.77 1.36 9.48
CA ALA A 470 -12.65 -0.05 9.10
C ALA A 470 -13.12 -0.27 7.64
N PRO A 471 -12.43 -1.12 6.85
CA PRO A 471 -12.86 -1.49 5.51
C PRO A 471 -14.25 -2.15 5.53
N LEU A 472 -15.11 -1.84 4.54
CA LEU A 472 -16.48 -2.36 4.50
C LEU A 472 -16.52 -3.89 4.34
N SER A 473 -15.54 -4.46 3.63
CA SER A 473 -15.43 -5.92 3.49
C SER A 473 -15.21 -6.59 4.85
N GLN A 474 -14.34 -6.03 5.70
CA GLN A 474 -14.11 -6.50 7.07
C GLN A 474 -15.33 -6.24 7.96
N VAL A 475 -15.96 -5.07 7.86
CA VAL A 475 -17.16 -4.75 8.65
C VAL A 475 -18.32 -5.70 8.33
N MET A 476 -18.57 -6.02 7.06
CA MET A 476 -19.60 -7.00 6.68
C MET A 476 -19.24 -8.41 7.16
N THR A 477 -17.99 -8.83 6.97
CA THR A 477 -17.50 -10.15 7.41
C THR A 477 -17.68 -10.34 8.92
N LEU A 478 -17.29 -9.36 9.73
CA LEU A 478 -17.46 -9.40 11.18
C LEU A 478 -18.93 -9.29 11.60
N SER A 479 -19.76 -8.57 10.83
CA SER A 479 -21.20 -8.53 11.05
C SER A 479 -21.84 -9.91 10.89
N GLU A 480 -21.42 -10.66 9.87
CA GLU A 480 -21.88 -12.02 9.62
C GLU A 480 -21.39 -13.01 10.65
N MET A 481 -20.11 -12.97 11.04
CA MET A 481 -19.59 -13.80 12.13
C MET A 481 -20.30 -13.52 13.46
N LYS A 482 -20.72 -12.28 13.71
CA LYS A 482 -21.49 -11.93 14.91
C LYS A 482 -22.92 -12.48 14.85
N ARG A 483 -23.57 -12.42 13.68
CA ARG A 483 -24.91 -12.97 13.46
C ARG A 483 -24.94 -14.50 13.47
N ASN A 484 -23.87 -15.10 12.95
CA ASN A 484 -23.72 -16.52 12.73
C ASN A 484 -22.41 -16.98 13.40
N PRO A 485 -22.40 -17.24 14.73
CA PRO A 485 -21.18 -17.63 15.44
C PRO A 485 -20.49 -18.88 14.89
N GLU A 486 -21.26 -19.79 14.28
CA GLU A 486 -20.74 -20.96 13.61
C GLU A 486 -20.86 -20.80 12.09
N SER A 487 -19.79 -21.05 11.35
CA SER A 487 -19.73 -20.86 9.88
C SER A 487 -20.82 -21.57 9.08
N TRP A 488 -21.28 -22.73 9.57
CA TRP A 488 -22.36 -23.48 8.95
C TRP A 488 -23.75 -22.88 9.16
N GLN A 489 -23.92 -21.86 10.03
CA GLN A 489 -25.19 -21.17 10.28
C GLN A 489 -25.54 -20.12 9.21
N LEU A 490 -24.55 -19.72 8.40
CA LEU A 490 -24.78 -18.84 7.25
C LEU A 490 -25.91 -19.37 6.36
N ASP A 491 -26.55 -18.46 5.61
CA ASP A 491 -27.78 -18.72 4.84
C ASP A 491 -28.93 -19.30 5.70
N PHE A 492 -29.03 -18.85 6.97
CA PHE A 492 -30.09 -19.22 7.91
C PHE A 492 -30.17 -20.73 8.20
N SER A 493 -29.04 -21.43 8.06
CA SER A 493 -29.03 -22.88 8.18
C SER A 493 -29.19 -23.31 9.64
N LYS A 494 -30.13 -24.22 9.90
CA LYS A 494 -30.40 -24.75 11.24
C LYS A 494 -29.50 -25.93 11.63
N ARG A 495 -28.70 -26.44 10.68
CA ARG A 495 -27.77 -27.56 10.87
C ARG A 495 -26.66 -27.50 9.82
N ALA A 496 -25.51 -28.11 10.12
CA ALA A 496 -24.44 -28.23 9.14
C ALA A 496 -24.92 -28.94 7.86
N LYS A 497 -24.70 -28.32 6.70
CA LYS A 497 -25.12 -28.83 5.40
C LYS A 497 -24.18 -28.35 4.31
N TRP A 498 -23.76 -29.27 3.44
CA TRP A 498 -23.00 -28.93 2.25
C TRP A 498 -23.85 -28.17 1.22
N THR A 499 -23.72 -26.84 1.20
CA THR A 499 -24.46 -25.96 0.28
C THR A 499 -23.55 -24.92 -0.36
N TYR A 500 -23.82 -24.58 -1.62
CA TYR A 500 -23.08 -23.53 -2.33
C TYR A 500 -23.26 -22.16 -1.69
N SER A 501 -24.44 -21.84 -1.15
CA SER A 501 -24.73 -20.48 -0.67
C SER A 501 -23.81 -20.08 0.48
N VAL A 502 -23.65 -20.97 1.47
CA VAL A 502 -22.67 -20.78 2.55
C VAL A 502 -21.25 -20.67 1.98
N GLY A 503 -20.87 -21.57 1.07
CA GLY A 503 -19.52 -21.53 0.53
C GLY A 503 -19.23 -20.30 -0.32
N THR A 504 -20.22 -19.71 -1.00
CA THR A 504 -20.05 -18.46 -1.77
C THR A 504 -19.68 -17.29 -0.86
N GLU A 505 -20.33 -17.19 0.28
CA GLU A 505 -20.03 -16.15 1.26
C GLU A 505 -18.68 -16.40 1.94
N LEU A 506 -18.41 -17.64 2.34
CA LEU A 506 -17.14 -18.02 2.97
C LEU A 506 -15.92 -17.82 2.06
N ASP A 507 -16.03 -18.05 0.74
CA ASP A 507 -14.96 -17.73 -0.22
C ASP A 507 -14.60 -16.24 -0.15
N ALA A 508 -15.62 -15.37 -0.11
CA ALA A 508 -15.41 -13.93 -0.03
C ALA A 508 -14.82 -13.51 1.32
N MET A 509 -15.29 -14.09 2.43
CA MET A 509 -14.72 -13.87 3.76
C MET A 509 -13.25 -14.33 3.83
N LEU A 510 -12.88 -15.42 3.15
CA LEU A 510 -11.50 -15.86 3.08
C LEU A 510 -10.62 -14.86 2.30
N ASN A 511 -11.14 -14.26 1.24
CA ASN A 511 -10.45 -13.17 0.54
C ASN A 511 -10.20 -11.94 1.45
N VAL A 512 -11.12 -11.65 2.39
CA VAL A 512 -10.92 -10.62 3.42
C VAL A 512 -9.80 -11.03 4.38
N ALA A 513 -9.82 -12.28 4.85
CA ALA A 513 -8.77 -12.82 5.71
C ALA A 513 -7.39 -12.75 5.04
N ASP A 514 -7.30 -13.09 3.76
CA ASP A 514 -6.05 -13.01 2.98
C ASP A 514 -5.55 -11.59 2.80
N ARG A 515 -6.44 -10.64 2.45
CA ARG A 515 -6.05 -9.24 2.25
C ARG A 515 -5.51 -8.60 3.53
N TYR A 516 -6.15 -8.92 4.66
CA TYR A 516 -5.93 -8.26 5.94
C TYR A 516 -5.30 -9.17 6.99
N GLY A 517 -4.71 -10.31 6.62
CA GLY A 517 -4.03 -11.21 7.56
C GLY A 517 -4.84 -11.58 8.81
N ASP A 518 -6.16 -11.79 8.67
CA ASP A 518 -7.05 -12.03 9.81
C ASP A 518 -7.27 -13.54 10.03
N ASP A 519 -6.44 -14.12 10.89
CA ASP A 519 -6.47 -15.55 11.22
C ASP A 519 -7.80 -15.99 11.85
N LYS A 520 -8.56 -15.09 12.50
CA LYS A 520 -9.86 -15.44 13.09
C LYS A 520 -10.91 -15.63 12.01
N ILE A 521 -10.92 -14.77 11.00
CA ILE A 521 -11.79 -14.93 9.84
C ILE A 521 -11.39 -16.20 9.07
N ALA A 522 -10.10 -16.44 8.86
CA ALA A 522 -9.62 -17.65 8.19
C ALA A 522 -10.06 -18.92 8.95
N ALA A 523 -9.84 -18.98 10.27
CA ALA A 523 -10.27 -20.12 11.09
C ALA A 523 -11.79 -20.32 11.07
N TYR A 524 -12.58 -19.24 11.13
CA TYR A 524 -14.02 -19.31 10.98
C TYR A 524 -14.42 -19.94 9.64
N VAL A 525 -13.81 -19.53 8.52
CA VAL A 525 -14.06 -20.14 7.21
C VAL A 525 -13.69 -21.62 7.18
N ILE A 526 -12.50 -21.98 7.64
CA ILE A 526 -12.01 -23.36 7.62
C ILE A 526 -12.87 -24.28 8.51
N SER A 527 -13.45 -23.77 9.59
CA SER A 527 -14.35 -24.55 10.45
C SER A 527 -15.54 -25.18 9.70
N TYR A 528 -15.98 -24.56 8.59
CA TYR A 528 -17.08 -25.10 7.78
C TYR A 528 -16.69 -26.38 7.05
N VAL A 529 -15.51 -26.39 6.41
CA VAL A 529 -15.00 -27.59 5.73
C VAL A 529 -14.59 -28.66 6.75
N ASP A 530 -14.01 -28.25 7.87
CA ASP A 530 -13.70 -29.14 9.00
C ASP A 530 -14.93 -29.91 9.49
N THR A 531 -16.06 -29.21 9.60
CA THR A 531 -17.32 -29.78 10.09
C THR A 531 -17.92 -30.79 9.11
N LEU A 532 -17.70 -30.63 7.81
CA LEU A 532 -18.40 -31.38 6.77
C LEU A 532 -17.53 -32.41 6.05
N VAL A 533 -16.21 -32.28 6.07
CA VAL A 533 -15.27 -33.21 5.44
C VAL A 533 -14.69 -34.16 6.48
N ASN A 534 -15.09 -35.42 6.37
CA ASN A 534 -14.64 -36.49 7.26
C ASN A 534 -13.15 -36.81 7.03
N GLN A 535 -12.56 -37.53 7.99
CA GLN A 535 -11.14 -37.91 7.94
C GLN A 535 -10.76 -38.77 6.72
N ASP A 536 -11.70 -39.52 6.16
CA ASP A 536 -11.48 -40.29 4.93
C ASP A 536 -11.59 -39.45 3.64
N GLY A 537 -11.97 -38.18 3.75
CA GLY A 537 -12.23 -37.27 2.62
C GLY A 537 -13.66 -37.31 2.09
N SER A 538 -14.56 -38.10 2.69
CA SER A 538 -15.98 -38.07 2.34
C SER A 538 -16.65 -36.78 2.84
N ILE A 539 -17.58 -36.25 2.05
CA ILE A 539 -18.28 -34.99 2.36
C ILE A 539 -19.69 -35.31 2.90
N THR A 540 -20.00 -34.84 4.10
CA THR A 540 -21.29 -35.05 4.74
C THR A 540 -22.43 -34.43 3.94
N GLY A 541 -23.39 -35.27 3.53
CA GLY A 541 -24.57 -34.86 2.76
C GLY A 541 -24.33 -34.67 1.26
N TYR A 542 -23.12 -34.94 0.77
CA TYR A 542 -22.80 -35.00 -0.65
C TYR A 542 -23.06 -36.40 -1.22
N LYS A 543 -23.59 -36.44 -2.45
CA LYS A 543 -23.97 -37.66 -3.15
C LYS A 543 -23.72 -37.50 -4.64
N THR A 544 -22.70 -38.19 -5.17
CA THR A 544 -22.30 -38.08 -6.58
C THR A 544 -23.44 -38.48 -7.53
N GLU A 545 -24.28 -39.44 -7.15
CA GLU A 545 -25.42 -39.91 -7.93
C GLU A 545 -26.50 -38.84 -8.18
N HIS A 546 -26.49 -37.75 -7.42
CA HIS A 546 -27.38 -36.61 -7.66
C HIS A 546 -26.93 -35.74 -8.84
N TYR A 547 -25.66 -35.86 -9.26
CA TYR A 547 -25.03 -35.02 -10.29
C TYR A 547 -25.42 -33.55 -10.15
N ASN A 548 -25.32 -33.02 -8.92
CA ASN A 548 -25.81 -31.69 -8.60
C ASN A 548 -24.66 -30.68 -8.67
N LEU A 549 -24.67 -29.78 -9.66
CA LEU A 549 -23.62 -28.78 -9.81
C LEU A 549 -23.52 -27.85 -8.59
N ASP A 550 -24.61 -27.55 -7.90
CA ASP A 550 -24.58 -26.73 -6.67
C ASP A 550 -23.67 -27.33 -5.59
N GLN A 551 -23.50 -28.65 -5.56
CA GLN A 551 -22.62 -29.28 -4.56
C GLN A 551 -21.13 -29.22 -4.96
N VAL A 552 -20.82 -28.78 -6.18
CA VAL A 552 -19.45 -28.65 -6.70
C VAL A 552 -18.84 -27.31 -6.30
N LYS A 553 -19.64 -26.24 -6.15
CA LYS A 553 -19.19 -24.86 -5.89
C LYS A 553 -18.14 -24.77 -4.78
N ASN A 554 -18.34 -25.53 -3.70
CA ASN A 554 -17.48 -25.49 -2.53
C ASN A 554 -16.12 -26.19 -2.74
N GLY A 555 -15.85 -26.73 -3.93
CA GLY A 555 -14.55 -27.25 -4.29
C GLY A 555 -13.45 -26.19 -4.22
N THR A 556 -13.76 -24.92 -4.46
CA THR A 556 -12.81 -23.80 -4.28
C THR A 556 -12.33 -23.71 -2.82
N LEU A 557 -13.26 -23.78 -1.85
CA LEU A 557 -12.93 -23.81 -0.42
C LEU A 557 -12.07 -25.01 -0.05
N LEU A 558 -12.32 -26.20 -0.62
CA LEU A 558 -11.52 -27.38 -0.33
C LEU A 558 -10.06 -27.20 -0.76
N LEU A 559 -9.85 -26.63 -1.94
CA LEU A 559 -8.51 -26.32 -2.45
C LEU A 559 -7.79 -25.31 -1.55
N GLN A 560 -8.49 -24.26 -1.12
CA GLN A 560 -7.93 -23.24 -0.23
C GLN A 560 -7.67 -23.78 1.18
N ALA A 561 -8.53 -24.66 1.70
CA ALA A 561 -8.32 -25.32 2.98
C ALA A 561 -7.10 -26.24 2.94
N TYR A 562 -6.91 -26.99 1.84
CA TYR A 562 -5.70 -27.77 1.62
C TYR A 562 -4.45 -26.88 1.59
N ASP A 563 -4.47 -25.79 0.84
CA ASP A 563 -3.32 -24.87 0.72
C ASP A 563 -2.88 -24.32 2.10
N ARG A 564 -3.83 -24.11 3.02
CA ARG A 564 -3.57 -23.57 4.36
C ARG A 564 -3.16 -24.61 5.39
N THR A 565 -3.72 -25.81 5.31
CA THR A 565 -3.60 -26.83 6.37
C THR A 565 -2.68 -27.99 5.99
N GLY A 566 -2.50 -28.26 4.70
CA GLY A 566 -1.83 -29.45 4.18
C GLY A 566 -2.63 -30.75 4.40
N GLU A 567 -3.89 -30.70 4.85
CA GLU A 567 -4.65 -31.90 5.17
C GLU A 567 -5.22 -32.59 3.92
N GLU A 568 -4.72 -33.79 3.63
CA GLU A 568 -5.08 -34.60 2.46
C GLU A 568 -6.58 -34.91 2.33
N ARG A 569 -7.35 -34.90 3.42
CA ARG A 569 -8.81 -35.14 3.36
C ARG A 569 -9.53 -34.11 2.49
N TYR A 570 -9.07 -32.85 2.49
CA TYR A 570 -9.65 -31.80 1.65
C TYR A 570 -9.35 -32.03 0.18
N LEU A 571 -8.14 -32.48 -0.13
CA LEU A 571 -7.75 -32.80 -1.50
C LEU A 571 -8.53 -34.01 -2.05
N LYS A 572 -8.71 -35.06 -1.23
CA LYS A 572 -9.57 -36.21 -1.57
C LYS A 572 -11.02 -35.79 -1.85
N ALA A 573 -11.56 -34.89 -1.02
CA ALA A 573 -12.89 -34.33 -1.22
C ALA A 573 -12.96 -33.54 -2.56
N ALA A 574 -11.95 -32.73 -2.87
CA ALA A 574 -11.88 -32.00 -4.14
C ALA A 574 -11.80 -32.95 -5.36
N HIS A 575 -10.99 -34.01 -5.29
CA HIS A 575 -10.95 -35.05 -6.33
C HIS A 575 -12.31 -35.72 -6.54
N THR A 576 -13.08 -35.93 -5.47
CA THR A 576 -14.43 -36.49 -5.57
C THR A 576 -15.36 -35.58 -6.37
N LEU A 577 -15.32 -34.26 -6.12
CA LEU A 577 -16.11 -33.29 -6.89
C LEU A 577 -15.67 -33.23 -8.36
N TRP A 578 -14.37 -33.27 -8.64
CA TRP A 578 -13.85 -33.35 -10.02
C TRP A 578 -14.30 -34.63 -10.74
N ASN A 579 -14.31 -35.76 -10.04
CA ASN A 579 -14.78 -37.03 -10.61
C ASN A 579 -16.28 -37.00 -10.97
N GLN A 580 -17.10 -36.27 -10.21
CA GLN A 580 -18.49 -36.00 -10.62
C GLN A 580 -18.52 -35.26 -11.96
N LEU A 581 -17.78 -34.16 -12.12
CA LEU A 581 -17.80 -33.35 -13.34
C LEU A 581 -17.42 -34.15 -14.59
N LYS A 582 -16.43 -35.06 -14.49
CA LYS A 582 -16.08 -35.96 -15.60
C LYS A 582 -17.22 -36.85 -16.08
N SER A 583 -18.14 -37.22 -15.19
CA SER A 583 -19.28 -38.09 -15.48
C SER A 583 -20.63 -37.37 -15.42
N GLN A 584 -20.62 -36.04 -15.27
CA GLN A 584 -21.81 -35.21 -15.22
C GLN A 584 -22.58 -35.35 -16.56
N PRO A 585 -23.89 -35.67 -16.53
CA PRO A 585 -24.71 -35.74 -17.72
C PRO A 585 -24.67 -34.45 -18.53
N ARG A 586 -24.80 -34.56 -19.85
CA ARG A 586 -24.64 -33.43 -20.78
C ARG A 586 -25.78 -33.36 -21.79
N THR A 587 -26.06 -32.16 -22.27
CA THR A 587 -26.89 -31.91 -23.45
C THR A 587 -26.18 -32.42 -24.71
N ALA A 588 -26.87 -32.47 -25.85
CA ALA A 588 -26.28 -32.87 -27.13
C ALA A 588 -25.17 -31.88 -27.57
N ASP A 589 -25.30 -30.60 -27.24
CA ASP A 589 -24.27 -29.57 -27.45
C ASP A 589 -23.11 -29.65 -26.43
N GLY A 590 -23.11 -30.64 -25.53
CA GLY A 590 -22.02 -30.92 -24.60
C GLY A 590 -22.03 -30.10 -23.31
N GLY A 591 -23.10 -29.35 -23.05
CA GLY A 591 -23.27 -28.57 -21.83
C GLY A 591 -23.75 -29.41 -20.66
N TYR A 592 -23.27 -29.16 -19.45
CA TYR A 592 -23.67 -29.91 -18.26
C TYR A 592 -25.16 -29.73 -17.95
N TRP A 593 -25.84 -30.84 -17.68
CA TRP A 593 -27.12 -30.77 -16.99
C TRP A 593 -26.92 -30.14 -15.63
N HIS A 594 -27.81 -29.23 -15.25
CA HIS A 594 -27.71 -28.54 -13.97
C HIS A 594 -27.77 -29.52 -12.80
N LYS A 595 -28.68 -30.51 -12.87
CA LYS A 595 -28.81 -31.62 -11.90
C LYS A 595 -29.34 -32.88 -12.58
N GLN A 596 -29.11 -34.07 -11.99
CA GLN A 596 -29.75 -35.31 -12.47
C GLN A 596 -31.29 -35.20 -12.56
N ILE A 597 -31.89 -34.45 -11.63
CA ILE A 597 -33.35 -34.22 -11.57
C ILE A 597 -33.85 -33.16 -12.57
N TYR A 598 -32.94 -32.47 -13.26
CA TYR A 598 -33.23 -31.48 -14.31
C TYR A 598 -32.56 -31.93 -15.60
N PRO A 599 -33.02 -33.04 -16.20
CA PRO A 599 -32.42 -33.56 -17.42
C PRO A 599 -32.57 -32.54 -18.55
N HIS A 600 -31.58 -32.53 -19.45
CA HIS A 600 -31.52 -31.69 -20.65
C HIS A 600 -31.44 -30.17 -20.40
N GLN A 601 -31.24 -29.74 -19.14
CA GLN A 601 -31.31 -28.33 -18.77
C GLN A 601 -29.94 -27.76 -18.42
N MET A 602 -29.59 -26.63 -19.05
CA MET A 602 -28.51 -25.75 -18.61
C MET A 602 -29.10 -24.50 -17.96
N TRP A 603 -28.61 -24.16 -16.77
CA TRP A 603 -28.99 -22.95 -16.05
C TRP A 603 -27.75 -22.07 -15.94
N LEU A 604 -27.90 -20.75 -16.08
CA LEU A 604 -26.80 -19.79 -15.91
C LEU A 604 -26.08 -19.99 -14.57
N ASP A 605 -26.84 -20.28 -13.52
CA ASP A 605 -26.37 -20.60 -12.17
C ASP A 605 -25.27 -21.67 -12.18
N GLY A 606 -25.46 -22.75 -12.95
CA GLY A 606 -24.58 -23.92 -12.97
C GLY A 606 -23.14 -23.59 -13.35
N LEU A 607 -22.94 -22.53 -14.13
CA LEU A 607 -21.62 -22.09 -14.59
C LEU A 607 -20.78 -21.61 -13.40
N PHE A 608 -21.37 -20.83 -12.49
CA PHE A 608 -20.69 -20.39 -11.27
C PHE A 608 -20.43 -21.55 -10.30
N MET A 609 -21.30 -22.55 -10.29
CA MET A 609 -21.14 -23.68 -9.38
C MET A 609 -20.03 -24.65 -9.81
N ALA A 610 -19.78 -24.79 -11.12
CA ALA A 610 -18.83 -25.77 -11.64
C ALA A 610 -17.52 -25.12 -12.10
N GLU A 611 -17.61 -24.10 -12.96
CA GLU A 611 -16.47 -23.70 -13.79
C GLU A 611 -15.33 -22.99 -13.03
N PRO A 612 -15.59 -22.12 -12.02
CA PRO A 612 -14.50 -21.57 -11.19
C PRO A 612 -13.69 -22.67 -10.48
N PHE A 613 -14.34 -23.71 -9.98
CA PHE A 613 -13.64 -24.86 -9.39
C PHE A 613 -12.89 -25.66 -10.46
N SER A 614 -13.53 -25.95 -11.60
CA SER A 614 -12.91 -26.65 -12.73
C SER A 614 -11.63 -25.97 -13.21
N ALA A 615 -11.65 -24.64 -13.36
CA ALA A 615 -10.51 -23.84 -13.78
C ALA A 615 -9.33 -23.96 -12.81
N LYS A 616 -9.59 -23.75 -11.51
CA LYS A 616 -8.56 -23.90 -10.45
C LYS A 616 -8.01 -25.32 -10.37
N TYR A 617 -8.88 -26.32 -10.47
CA TYR A 617 -8.48 -27.72 -10.46
C TYR A 617 -7.61 -28.07 -11.68
N ALA A 618 -8.03 -27.64 -12.88
CA ALA A 618 -7.31 -27.87 -14.13
C ALA A 618 -5.90 -27.26 -14.10
N ASN A 619 -5.76 -26.07 -13.54
CA ASN A 619 -4.45 -25.43 -13.41
C ASN A 619 -3.50 -26.15 -12.47
N ARG A 620 -4.02 -26.70 -11.37
CA ARG A 620 -3.23 -27.32 -10.30
C ARG A 620 -2.85 -28.76 -10.59
N PHE A 621 -3.77 -29.55 -11.16
CA PHE A 621 -3.64 -31.01 -11.16
C PHE A 621 -3.60 -31.66 -12.54
N LEU A 622 -3.94 -30.94 -13.60
CA LEU A 622 -3.95 -31.49 -14.96
C LEU A 622 -2.72 -31.04 -15.75
N SER A 623 -2.34 -31.84 -16.74
CA SER A 623 -1.24 -31.50 -17.65
C SER A 623 -1.47 -32.04 -19.07
N GLY A 624 -0.71 -31.51 -20.03
CA GLY A 624 -0.78 -31.93 -21.43
C GLY A 624 -2.20 -31.86 -22.02
N LYS A 625 -2.56 -32.89 -22.78
CA LYS A 625 -3.85 -32.97 -23.48
C LYS A 625 -5.05 -32.96 -22.52
N GLU A 626 -4.94 -33.56 -21.33
CA GLU A 626 -6.04 -33.56 -20.36
C GLU A 626 -6.36 -32.14 -19.88
N LYS A 627 -5.33 -31.31 -19.65
CA LYS A 627 -5.51 -29.90 -19.29
C LYS A 627 -6.11 -29.10 -20.44
N GLU A 628 -5.66 -29.34 -21.67
CA GLU A 628 -6.21 -28.70 -22.87
C GLU A 628 -7.69 -29.05 -23.10
N ASP A 629 -8.03 -30.33 -23.00
CA ASP A 629 -9.41 -30.82 -23.15
C ASP A 629 -10.31 -30.25 -22.04
N ALA A 630 -9.81 -30.16 -20.80
CA ALA A 630 -10.52 -29.53 -19.69
C ALA A 630 -10.80 -28.04 -19.97
N TRP A 631 -9.78 -27.27 -20.41
CA TRP A 631 -9.96 -25.85 -20.74
C TRP A 631 -10.89 -25.61 -21.91
N ASN A 632 -10.81 -26.44 -22.95
CA ASN A 632 -11.74 -26.40 -24.07
C ASN A 632 -13.16 -26.64 -23.60
N HIS A 633 -13.36 -27.62 -22.72
CA HIS A 633 -14.67 -27.96 -22.20
C HIS A 633 -15.24 -26.87 -21.28
N ILE A 634 -14.43 -26.31 -20.38
CA ILE A 634 -14.81 -25.16 -19.53
C ILE A 634 -15.28 -24.00 -20.40
N ALA A 635 -14.52 -23.64 -21.44
CA ALA A 635 -14.91 -22.58 -22.37
C ALA A 635 -16.21 -22.90 -23.13
N ASP A 636 -16.39 -24.16 -23.53
CA ASP A 636 -17.62 -24.60 -24.22
C ASP A 636 -18.86 -24.46 -23.34
N GLN A 637 -18.76 -24.65 -22.01
CA GLN A 637 -19.92 -24.46 -21.13
C GLN A 637 -20.48 -23.03 -21.25
N PHE A 638 -19.62 -22.01 -21.26
CA PHE A 638 -20.03 -20.61 -21.44
C PHE A 638 -20.56 -20.33 -22.84
N ILE A 639 -19.90 -20.86 -23.87
CA ILE A 639 -20.31 -20.63 -25.27
C ILE A 639 -21.67 -21.26 -25.54
N VAL A 640 -21.90 -22.50 -25.08
CA VAL A 640 -23.16 -23.22 -25.27
C VAL A 640 -24.30 -22.55 -24.51
N VAL A 641 -24.11 -22.22 -23.22
CA VAL A 641 -25.19 -21.56 -22.47
C VAL A 641 -25.51 -20.18 -23.04
N ALA A 642 -24.50 -19.41 -23.47
CA ALA A 642 -24.71 -18.10 -24.07
C ALA A 642 -25.46 -18.21 -25.40
N LYS A 643 -25.06 -19.15 -26.27
CA LYS A 643 -25.73 -19.42 -27.55
C LYS A 643 -27.23 -19.69 -27.37
N HIS A 644 -27.61 -20.44 -26.35
CA HIS A 644 -28.99 -20.89 -26.17
C HIS A 644 -29.84 -20.01 -25.27
N THR A 645 -29.24 -19.20 -24.39
CA THR A 645 -30.00 -18.33 -23.47
C THR A 645 -30.01 -16.86 -23.89
N TYR A 646 -29.15 -16.42 -24.82
CA TYR A 646 -29.16 -15.03 -25.27
C TYR A 646 -30.47 -14.67 -25.96
N ASP A 647 -31.05 -13.54 -25.56
CA ASP A 647 -32.18 -12.93 -26.21
C ASP A 647 -31.75 -11.60 -26.88
N PRO A 648 -31.69 -11.54 -28.21
CA PRO A 648 -31.27 -10.34 -28.92
C PRO A 648 -32.25 -9.16 -28.79
N ALA A 649 -33.52 -9.40 -28.43
CA ALA A 649 -34.49 -8.31 -28.26
C ALA A 649 -34.19 -7.46 -27.03
N THR A 650 -33.77 -8.11 -25.95
CA THR A 650 -33.43 -7.45 -24.69
C THR A 650 -31.94 -7.11 -24.61
N GLY A 651 -31.07 -7.95 -25.18
CA GLY A 651 -29.63 -7.95 -24.97
C GLY A 651 -29.23 -8.65 -23.67
N LEU A 652 -30.12 -9.48 -23.11
CA LEU A 652 -29.95 -10.20 -21.85
C LEU A 652 -29.97 -11.71 -22.09
N TYR A 653 -29.60 -12.47 -21.06
CA TYR A 653 -29.61 -13.93 -21.08
C TYR A 653 -30.74 -14.47 -20.19
N ARG A 654 -31.53 -15.39 -20.73
CA ARG A 654 -32.64 -16.07 -20.04
C ARG A 654 -32.08 -16.99 -18.95
N HIS A 655 -32.80 -17.14 -17.83
CA HIS A 655 -32.34 -17.90 -16.65
C HIS A 655 -31.82 -19.30 -17.00
N ALA A 656 -32.55 -20.04 -17.84
CA ALA A 656 -32.20 -21.39 -18.23
C ALA A 656 -32.64 -21.71 -19.65
N TRP A 657 -32.11 -22.83 -20.14
CA TRP A 657 -32.47 -23.47 -21.40
C TRP A 657 -32.73 -24.96 -21.16
N ASP A 658 -33.83 -25.47 -21.69
CA ASP A 658 -34.16 -26.89 -21.77
C ASP A 658 -34.06 -27.36 -23.23
N GLU A 659 -33.04 -28.18 -23.53
CA GLU A 659 -32.79 -28.74 -24.85
C GLU A 659 -33.97 -29.57 -25.36
N SER A 660 -34.64 -30.29 -24.46
CA SER A 660 -35.79 -31.15 -24.80
C SER A 660 -37.06 -30.36 -25.09
N LYS A 661 -37.15 -29.13 -24.55
CA LYS A 661 -38.33 -28.25 -24.59
C LYS A 661 -39.58 -28.88 -23.95
N GLU A 662 -39.40 -29.94 -23.17
CA GLU A 662 -40.49 -30.68 -22.53
C GLU A 662 -40.97 -29.96 -21.26
N GLN A 663 -40.10 -29.22 -20.57
CA GLN A 663 -40.50 -28.43 -19.42
C GLN A 663 -41.62 -27.43 -19.77
N ARG A 664 -42.59 -27.26 -18.87
CA ARG A 664 -43.74 -26.35 -19.11
C ARG A 664 -43.35 -24.89 -19.12
N TRP A 665 -42.23 -24.54 -18.47
CA TRP A 665 -41.71 -23.18 -18.46
C TRP A 665 -40.90 -22.87 -19.74
N ALA A 666 -40.43 -23.91 -20.45
CA ALA A 666 -39.56 -23.75 -21.60
C ALA A 666 -40.37 -23.33 -22.83
N ASP A 667 -39.90 -22.29 -23.50
CA ASP A 667 -40.43 -21.87 -24.80
C ASP A 667 -40.37 -23.04 -25.79
N LYS A 668 -41.44 -23.24 -26.56
CA LYS A 668 -41.55 -24.43 -27.43
C LYS A 668 -40.71 -24.34 -28.70
N GLN A 669 -40.20 -23.17 -29.04
CA GLN A 669 -39.30 -22.98 -30.18
C GLN A 669 -37.84 -22.96 -29.72
N THR A 670 -37.52 -22.18 -28.70
CA THR A 670 -36.13 -21.92 -28.28
C THR A 670 -35.68 -22.79 -27.11
N GLY A 671 -36.61 -23.29 -26.29
CA GLY A 671 -36.31 -23.98 -25.03
C GLY A 671 -35.94 -23.03 -23.88
N GLN A 672 -35.99 -21.71 -24.10
CA GLN A 672 -35.58 -20.71 -23.11
C GLN A 672 -36.61 -20.53 -22.00
N ALA A 673 -36.12 -20.12 -20.83
CA ALA A 673 -36.97 -19.62 -19.74
C ALA A 673 -37.64 -18.28 -20.10
N PRO A 674 -38.80 -17.94 -19.50
CA PRO A 674 -39.57 -16.77 -19.92
C PRO A 674 -38.89 -15.43 -19.64
N HIS A 675 -38.07 -15.32 -18.59
CA HIS A 675 -37.49 -14.06 -18.13
C HIS A 675 -35.97 -14.12 -17.92
N ALA A 676 -35.34 -12.95 -18.00
CA ALA A 676 -33.97 -12.72 -17.60
C ALA A 676 -33.95 -12.43 -16.09
N TRP A 677 -33.71 -13.47 -15.29
CA TRP A 677 -33.60 -13.33 -13.85
C TRP A 677 -32.24 -12.75 -13.46
N ALA A 678 -32.27 -11.70 -12.63
CA ALA A 678 -31.08 -10.91 -12.34
C ALA A 678 -29.94 -11.74 -11.70
N ARG A 679 -30.25 -12.54 -10.69
CA ARG A 679 -29.20 -13.33 -10.03
C ARG A 679 -28.61 -14.42 -10.94
N ALA A 680 -29.40 -15.05 -11.80
CA ALA A 680 -28.89 -16.01 -12.78
C ALA A 680 -27.84 -15.39 -13.70
N MET A 681 -28.12 -14.20 -14.24
CA MET A 681 -27.14 -13.42 -14.99
C MET A 681 -25.88 -13.11 -14.15
N GLY A 682 -26.06 -12.73 -12.89
CA GLY A 682 -24.98 -12.39 -11.97
C GLY A 682 -24.02 -13.56 -11.71
N TRP A 683 -24.54 -14.77 -11.57
CA TRP A 683 -23.72 -15.98 -11.41
C TRP A 683 -22.77 -16.19 -12.59
N THR A 684 -23.29 -16.24 -13.81
CA THR A 684 -22.45 -16.42 -15.00
C THR A 684 -21.47 -15.27 -15.17
N PHE A 685 -21.87 -14.04 -14.84
CA PHE A 685 -21.02 -12.86 -14.98
C PHE A 685 -19.80 -12.93 -14.06
N MET A 686 -19.98 -13.36 -12.80
CA MET A 686 -18.88 -13.63 -11.88
C MET A 686 -18.04 -14.83 -12.33
N ALA A 687 -18.69 -15.92 -12.77
CA ALA A 687 -18.00 -17.14 -13.19
C ALA A 687 -17.06 -16.90 -14.38
N LEU A 688 -17.48 -16.08 -15.34
CA LEU A 688 -16.65 -15.67 -16.48
C LEU A 688 -15.36 -14.97 -16.02
N LEU A 689 -15.43 -14.10 -14.99
CA LEU A 689 -14.23 -13.42 -14.45
C LEU A 689 -13.26 -14.41 -13.81
N ASP A 690 -13.77 -15.26 -12.92
CA ASP A 690 -12.96 -16.23 -12.20
C ASP A 690 -12.27 -17.20 -13.19
N VAL A 691 -12.96 -17.60 -14.26
CA VAL A 691 -12.40 -18.44 -15.31
C VAL A 691 -11.40 -17.69 -16.19
N LEU A 692 -11.71 -16.45 -16.61
CA LEU A 692 -10.80 -15.65 -17.46
C LEU A 692 -9.51 -15.24 -16.76
N GLU A 693 -9.50 -15.17 -15.42
CA GLU A 693 -8.30 -14.95 -14.61
C GLU A 693 -7.36 -16.15 -14.64
N GLU A 694 -7.92 -17.37 -14.56
CA GLU A 694 -7.18 -18.63 -14.52
C GLU A 694 -6.80 -19.15 -15.93
N MET A 695 -7.54 -18.73 -16.96
CA MET A 695 -7.39 -19.25 -18.33
C MET A 695 -6.06 -18.82 -18.97
N PRO A 696 -5.36 -19.71 -19.71
CA PRO A 696 -4.17 -19.36 -20.47
C PRO A 696 -4.44 -18.18 -21.42
N GLN A 697 -3.56 -17.17 -21.41
CA GLN A 697 -3.77 -15.93 -22.15
C GLN A 697 -3.86 -16.13 -23.67
N ASP A 698 -3.20 -17.16 -24.18
CA ASP A 698 -3.15 -17.56 -25.59
C ASP A 698 -4.18 -18.63 -25.98
N HIS A 699 -5.06 -19.05 -25.05
CA HIS A 699 -6.06 -20.08 -25.34
C HIS A 699 -7.02 -19.62 -26.47
N PRO A 700 -7.27 -20.44 -27.52
CA PRO A 700 -7.96 -20.00 -28.74
C PRO A 700 -9.40 -19.54 -28.51
N LYS A 701 -10.09 -20.07 -27.49
CA LYS A 701 -11.46 -19.67 -27.11
C LYS A 701 -11.55 -18.46 -26.18
N ARG A 702 -10.43 -17.96 -25.64
CA ARG A 702 -10.41 -16.83 -24.71
C ARG A 702 -11.05 -15.56 -25.29
N PRO A 703 -10.80 -15.17 -26.56
CA PRO A 703 -11.45 -14.00 -27.16
C PRO A 703 -12.98 -14.10 -27.19
N GLU A 704 -13.55 -15.29 -27.41
CA GLU A 704 -15.01 -15.48 -27.40
C GLU A 704 -15.57 -15.34 -25.98
N LEU A 705 -14.89 -15.87 -24.95
CA LEU A 705 -15.31 -15.67 -23.56
C LEU A 705 -15.27 -14.19 -23.15
N VAL A 706 -14.24 -13.44 -23.57
CA VAL A 706 -14.16 -11.99 -23.36
C VAL A 706 -15.33 -11.26 -24.04
N LYS A 707 -15.69 -11.67 -25.26
CA LYS A 707 -16.84 -11.11 -25.98
C LYS A 707 -18.16 -11.42 -25.28
N ILE A 708 -18.35 -12.65 -24.80
CA ILE A 708 -19.53 -13.04 -23.99
C ILE A 708 -19.57 -12.17 -22.73
N PHE A 709 -18.47 -12.06 -21.98
CA PHE A 709 -18.39 -11.24 -20.78
C PHE A 709 -18.78 -9.77 -21.04
N ARG A 710 -18.27 -9.17 -22.12
CA ARG A 710 -18.67 -7.80 -22.53
C ARG A 710 -20.15 -7.69 -22.84
N SER A 711 -20.73 -8.67 -23.52
CA SER A 711 -22.17 -8.66 -23.80
C SER A 711 -23.04 -8.74 -22.52
N PHE A 712 -22.59 -9.46 -21.49
CA PHE A 712 -23.24 -9.43 -20.18
C PHE A 712 -23.16 -8.03 -19.56
N ALA A 713 -21.97 -7.40 -19.59
CA ALA A 713 -21.76 -6.05 -19.10
C ALA A 713 -22.66 -5.02 -19.81
N ASP A 714 -22.71 -5.06 -21.14
CA ASP A 714 -23.55 -4.17 -21.95
C ASP A 714 -25.04 -4.36 -21.63
N GLY A 715 -25.48 -5.62 -21.51
CA GLY A 715 -26.86 -5.97 -21.17
C GLY A 715 -27.27 -5.45 -19.80
N ILE A 716 -26.46 -5.66 -18.76
CA ILE A 716 -26.78 -5.16 -17.42
C ILE A 716 -26.72 -3.63 -17.35
N ILE A 717 -25.79 -2.96 -18.04
CA ILE A 717 -25.71 -1.50 -18.03
C ILE A 717 -26.98 -0.90 -18.64
N LYS A 718 -27.45 -1.49 -19.75
CA LYS A 718 -28.73 -1.10 -20.36
C LYS A 718 -29.91 -1.31 -19.41
N ALA A 719 -29.86 -2.33 -18.55
CA ALA A 719 -30.89 -2.65 -17.57
C ALA A 719 -30.72 -1.93 -16.21
N GLN A 720 -29.71 -1.07 -16.03
CA GLN A 720 -29.46 -0.36 -14.78
C GLN A 720 -30.54 0.70 -14.54
N ASP A 721 -31.16 0.69 -13.36
CA ASP A 721 -32.18 1.69 -13.02
C ASP A 721 -31.53 3.08 -12.92
N THR A 722 -31.96 4.01 -13.76
CA THR A 722 -31.32 5.34 -13.86
C THR A 722 -31.60 6.24 -12.67
N LYS A 723 -32.57 5.92 -11.80
CA LYS A 723 -32.91 6.71 -10.62
C LYS A 723 -32.08 6.32 -9.41
N THR A 724 -31.85 5.02 -9.24
CA THR A 724 -31.20 4.46 -8.04
C THR A 724 -29.80 3.92 -8.32
N GLY A 725 -29.49 3.63 -9.59
CA GLY A 725 -28.23 3.03 -10.02
C GLY A 725 -28.14 1.52 -9.82
N ILE A 726 -29.18 0.87 -9.31
CA ILE A 726 -29.16 -0.57 -8.99
C ILE A 726 -30.14 -1.35 -9.89
N TRP A 727 -30.23 -2.67 -9.73
CA TRP A 727 -30.94 -3.54 -10.70
C TRP A 727 -32.18 -4.20 -10.11
N TYR A 728 -33.18 -4.43 -10.97
CA TYR A 728 -34.41 -5.14 -10.61
C TYR A 728 -34.24 -6.66 -10.56
N GLN A 729 -35.09 -7.36 -9.82
CA GLN A 729 -35.17 -8.83 -9.74
C GLN A 729 -35.42 -9.47 -11.11
N VAL A 730 -36.38 -8.93 -11.88
CA VAL A 730 -36.64 -9.34 -13.27
C VAL A 730 -36.13 -8.23 -14.19
N LEU A 731 -35.03 -8.48 -14.90
CA LEU A 731 -34.27 -7.43 -15.61
C LEU A 731 -34.99 -6.91 -16.86
N ASP A 732 -35.75 -7.78 -17.53
CA ASP A 732 -36.44 -7.47 -18.77
C ASP A 732 -37.83 -6.83 -18.57
N GLU A 733 -38.24 -6.63 -17.31
CA GLU A 733 -39.51 -5.99 -16.93
C GLU A 733 -39.29 -4.81 -15.95
N PRO A 734 -38.40 -3.85 -16.27
CA PRO A 734 -38.07 -2.76 -15.35
C PRO A 734 -39.30 -1.86 -15.14
N GLY A 735 -39.59 -1.53 -13.88
CA GLY A 735 -40.71 -0.66 -13.52
C GLY A 735 -42.10 -1.28 -13.62
N ARG A 736 -42.23 -2.56 -14.00
CA ARG A 736 -43.49 -3.30 -13.89
C ARG A 736 -43.91 -3.40 -12.42
N GLU A 737 -45.19 -3.13 -12.15
CA GLU A 737 -45.74 -3.18 -10.79
C GLU A 737 -45.46 -4.53 -10.11
N GLY A 738 -44.95 -4.49 -8.88
CA GLY A 738 -44.52 -5.66 -8.12
C GLY A 738 -43.04 -6.03 -8.30
N ASN A 739 -42.35 -5.54 -9.32
CA ASN A 739 -40.91 -5.71 -9.43
C ASN A 739 -40.19 -4.90 -8.33
N TYR A 740 -38.98 -5.30 -7.96
CA TYR A 740 -38.21 -4.66 -6.89
C TYR A 740 -36.72 -4.65 -7.19
N LEU A 741 -36.03 -3.66 -6.63
CA LEU A 741 -34.57 -3.53 -6.73
C LEU A 741 -33.91 -4.56 -5.82
N GLU A 742 -33.09 -5.42 -6.41
CA GLU A 742 -32.66 -6.68 -5.84
C GLU A 742 -31.20 -6.64 -5.40
N GLY A 743 -30.96 -7.01 -4.14
CA GLY A 743 -29.67 -6.85 -3.49
C GLY A 743 -28.57 -7.78 -3.99
N THR A 744 -28.89 -9.06 -4.25
CA THR A 744 -27.87 -10.06 -4.60
C THR A 744 -27.25 -9.78 -5.97
N ALA A 745 -28.07 -9.57 -6.99
CA ALA A 745 -27.66 -9.32 -8.36
C ALA A 745 -26.92 -7.99 -8.47
N THR A 746 -27.42 -6.94 -7.78
CA THR A 746 -26.72 -5.66 -7.70
C THR A 746 -25.29 -5.84 -7.19
N ALA A 747 -25.09 -6.60 -6.11
CA ALA A 747 -23.76 -6.88 -5.58
C ALA A 747 -22.87 -7.65 -6.58
N MET A 748 -23.42 -8.67 -7.25
CA MET A 748 -22.70 -9.44 -8.28
C MET A 748 -22.28 -8.57 -9.48
N TYR A 749 -23.14 -7.66 -9.92
CA TYR A 749 -22.88 -6.78 -11.06
C TYR A 749 -21.85 -5.72 -10.73
N VAL A 750 -21.97 -5.07 -9.57
CA VAL A 750 -20.99 -4.08 -9.11
C VAL A 750 -19.62 -4.72 -8.99
N TYR A 751 -19.52 -5.87 -8.31
CA TYR A 751 -18.28 -6.64 -8.23
C TYR A 751 -17.72 -6.98 -9.62
N SER A 752 -18.54 -7.51 -10.52
CA SER A 752 -18.08 -7.96 -11.83
C SER A 752 -17.62 -6.81 -12.73
N LEU A 753 -18.32 -5.67 -12.70
CA LEU A 753 -17.91 -4.48 -13.45
C LEU A 753 -16.60 -3.90 -12.90
N LEU A 754 -16.48 -3.75 -11.57
CA LEU A 754 -15.25 -3.25 -10.94
C LEU A 754 -14.05 -4.15 -11.25
N ARG A 755 -14.22 -5.47 -11.07
CA ARG A 755 -13.17 -6.44 -11.32
C ARG A 755 -12.81 -6.54 -12.80
N GLY A 756 -13.81 -6.48 -13.70
CA GLY A 756 -13.61 -6.50 -15.14
C GLY A 756 -12.80 -5.30 -15.65
N VAL A 757 -13.03 -4.12 -15.08
CA VAL A 757 -12.21 -2.91 -15.35
C VAL A 757 -10.79 -3.11 -14.81
N ARG A 758 -10.62 -3.56 -13.56
CA ARG A 758 -9.28 -3.81 -12.97
C ARG A 758 -8.46 -4.83 -13.77
N MET A 759 -9.11 -5.86 -14.29
CA MET A 759 -8.46 -6.89 -15.11
C MET A 759 -8.16 -6.44 -16.55
N GLY A 760 -8.58 -5.22 -16.95
CA GLY A 760 -8.42 -4.71 -18.31
C GLY A 760 -9.29 -5.42 -19.36
N ILE A 761 -10.30 -6.18 -18.93
CA ILE A 761 -11.26 -6.84 -19.82
C ILE A 761 -12.30 -5.82 -20.31
N LEU A 762 -12.73 -4.94 -19.41
CA LEU A 762 -13.55 -3.76 -19.68
C LEU A 762 -12.66 -2.51 -19.65
N ASP A 763 -12.97 -1.54 -20.50
CA ASP A 763 -12.33 -0.23 -20.46
C ASP A 763 -12.97 0.71 -19.43
N ASP A 764 -12.36 1.88 -19.22
CA ASP A 764 -12.78 2.85 -18.23
C ASP A 764 -14.21 3.40 -18.42
N SER A 765 -14.82 3.25 -19.60
CA SER A 765 -16.21 3.69 -19.82
C SER A 765 -17.22 2.91 -18.96
N TYR A 766 -16.91 1.65 -18.62
CA TYR A 766 -17.73 0.79 -17.77
C TYR A 766 -17.66 1.18 -16.29
N LEU A 767 -16.62 1.90 -15.89
CA LEU A 767 -16.39 2.28 -14.49
C LEU A 767 -17.52 3.16 -13.94
N ASN A 768 -18.06 4.07 -14.76
CA ASN A 768 -19.13 4.97 -14.30
C ASN A 768 -20.37 4.20 -13.88
N ALA A 769 -20.75 3.16 -14.63
CA ALA A 769 -21.86 2.28 -14.26
C ALA A 769 -21.55 1.49 -12.98
N ALA A 770 -20.32 1.00 -12.82
CA ALA A 770 -19.86 0.31 -11.62
C ALA A 770 -19.95 1.20 -10.37
N LEU A 771 -19.45 2.43 -10.46
CA LEU A 771 -19.49 3.41 -9.35
C LEU A 771 -20.91 3.88 -9.06
N THR A 772 -21.75 4.01 -10.08
CA THR A 772 -23.17 4.35 -9.92
C THR A 772 -23.89 3.24 -9.17
N GLY A 773 -23.65 1.98 -9.55
CA GLY A 773 -24.15 0.80 -8.85
C GLY A 773 -23.62 0.69 -7.43
N TRP A 774 -22.33 0.93 -7.21
CA TRP A 774 -21.71 0.94 -5.88
C TRP A 774 -22.35 1.97 -4.94
N ASN A 775 -22.53 3.20 -5.43
CA ASN A 775 -23.14 4.27 -4.65
C ASN A 775 -24.63 3.98 -4.37
N GLY A 776 -25.36 3.49 -5.37
CA GLY A 776 -26.74 3.07 -5.23
C GLY A 776 -26.90 1.94 -4.24
N MET A 777 -26.04 0.92 -4.31
CA MET A 777 -26.03 -0.23 -3.42
C MET A 777 -25.79 0.18 -1.96
N ASN A 778 -24.75 0.97 -1.68
CA ASN A 778 -24.48 1.42 -0.31
C ASN A 778 -25.56 2.36 0.24
N LYS A 779 -26.23 3.12 -0.63
CA LYS A 779 -27.30 4.04 -0.22
C LYS A 779 -28.62 3.34 0.03
N HIS A 780 -28.98 2.36 -0.80
CA HIS A 780 -30.33 1.78 -0.84
C HIS A 780 -30.41 0.36 -0.28
N LEU A 781 -29.30 -0.37 -0.24
CA LEU A 781 -29.27 -1.80 0.12
C LEU A 781 -28.42 -2.11 1.34
N ILE A 782 -27.61 -1.16 1.83
CA ILE A 782 -26.83 -1.33 3.05
C ILE A 782 -27.47 -0.58 4.20
N ARG A 783 -27.81 -1.31 5.25
CA ARG A 783 -28.41 -0.77 6.48
C ARG A 783 -27.44 -0.96 7.64
N LYS A 784 -27.22 0.09 8.44
CA LYS A 784 -26.58 -0.03 9.75
C LYS A 784 -27.61 -0.43 10.80
N ASP A 785 -27.38 -1.54 11.48
CA ASP A 785 -28.27 -2.08 12.51
C ASP A 785 -27.96 -1.47 13.88
N LYS A 786 -28.90 -1.62 14.83
CA LYS A 786 -28.83 -1.00 16.17
C LYS A 786 -27.67 -1.52 17.02
N ASP A 787 -27.22 -2.74 16.75
CA ASP A 787 -26.16 -3.42 17.48
C ASP A 787 -24.76 -3.18 16.87
N GLY A 788 -24.66 -2.26 15.91
CA GLY A 788 -23.42 -1.85 15.26
C GLY A 788 -23.06 -2.64 14.01
N THR A 789 -23.78 -3.73 13.67
CA THR A 789 -23.55 -4.46 12.42
C THR A 789 -24.08 -3.72 11.21
N ILE A 790 -23.70 -4.18 10.02
CA ILE A 790 -24.35 -3.79 8.76
C ILE A 790 -25.06 -4.99 8.15
N SER A 791 -26.13 -4.73 7.39
CA SER A 791 -26.92 -5.74 6.68
C SER A 791 -27.08 -5.37 5.20
N LEU A 792 -27.01 -6.36 4.32
CA LEU A 792 -27.43 -6.26 2.92
C LEU A 792 -28.93 -6.61 2.83
N THR A 793 -29.74 -5.71 2.29
CA THR A 793 -31.20 -5.85 2.27
C THR A 793 -31.75 -6.24 0.90
N ASN A 794 -33.03 -6.60 0.85
CA ASN A 794 -33.78 -6.87 -0.38
C ASN A 794 -33.20 -7.97 -1.27
N CYS A 795 -32.71 -9.05 -0.67
CA CYS A 795 -32.18 -10.20 -1.40
C CYS A 795 -33.29 -11.21 -1.72
N CYS A 796 -33.40 -11.66 -2.98
CA CYS A 796 -34.24 -12.80 -3.34
C CYS A 796 -33.70 -14.05 -2.62
N ALA A 797 -34.51 -14.72 -1.81
CA ALA A 797 -34.07 -15.87 -1.03
C ALA A 797 -33.69 -17.09 -1.90
N VAL A 798 -34.50 -17.35 -2.92
CA VAL A 798 -34.37 -18.50 -3.83
C VAL A 798 -35.21 -18.24 -5.07
N ALA A 799 -34.77 -18.73 -6.22
CA ALA A 799 -35.63 -18.92 -7.38
C ALA A 799 -35.13 -20.13 -8.17
N GLY A 800 -35.97 -20.70 -9.03
CA GLY A 800 -35.63 -21.83 -9.88
C GLY A 800 -36.77 -22.17 -10.82
N LEU A 801 -36.60 -23.21 -11.62
CA LEU A 801 -37.60 -23.60 -12.64
C LEU A 801 -38.03 -25.06 -12.46
N GLY A 802 -39.27 -25.37 -12.85
CA GLY A 802 -39.85 -26.70 -12.77
C GLY A 802 -40.08 -27.21 -11.34
N GLY A 803 -39.87 -28.51 -11.12
CA GLY A 803 -40.09 -29.19 -9.83
C GLY A 803 -41.43 -29.91 -9.73
N SER A 804 -41.50 -30.97 -8.92
CA SER A 804 -42.69 -31.84 -8.79
C SER A 804 -43.69 -31.39 -7.73
N GLY A 805 -43.27 -30.55 -6.78
CA GLY A 805 -44.14 -29.96 -5.74
C GLY A 805 -44.86 -28.72 -6.25
N ARG A 806 -44.53 -27.55 -5.69
CA ARG A 806 -44.91 -26.26 -6.29
C ARG A 806 -44.17 -26.12 -7.63
N TYR A 807 -44.91 -26.24 -8.73
CA TYR A 807 -44.31 -26.07 -10.06
C TYR A 807 -43.92 -24.60 -10.25
N ARG A 808 -42.68 -24.37 -10.65
CA ARG A 808 -42.12 -23.03 -10.87
C ARG A 808 -42.09 -22.78 -12.37
N ASP A 809 -42.99 -21.93 -12.85
CA ASP A 809 -43.22 -21.72 -14.28
C ASP A 809 -42.32 -20.65 -14.90
N GLY A 810 -41.53 -19.92 -14.10
CA GLY A 810 -40.65 -18.88 -14.60
C GLY A 810 -41.37 -17.62 -15.07
N SER A 811 -42.65 -17.45 -14.75
CA SER A 811 -43.40 -16.21 -14.99
C SER A 811 -42.88 -15.06 -14.13
N PHE A 812 -43.20 -13.82 -14.53
CA PHE A 812 -42.95 -12.63 -13.71
C PHE A 812 -43.55 -12.81 -12.30
N GLU A 813 -44.82 -13.23 -12.22
CA GLU A 813 -45.52 -13.47 -10.97
C GLU A 813 -44.81 -14.51 -10.10
N TYR A 814 -44.25 -15.56 -10.71
CA TYR A 814 -43.44 -16.53 -10.00
C TYR A 814 -42.18 -15.89 -9.38
N TYR A 815 -41.37 -15.18 -10.17
CA TYR A 815 -40.13 -14.56 -9.66
C TYR A 815 -40.38 -13.52 -8.56
N ILE A 816 -41.48 -12.79 -8.64
CA ILE A 816 -41.89 -11.80 -7.63
C ILE A 816 -42.50 -12.48 -6.40
N SER A 817 -43.06 -13.68 -6.54
CA SER A 817 -43.62 -14.43 -5.40
C SER A 817 -42.57 -15.06 -4.48
N GLU A 818 -41.31 -15.12 -4.91
CA GLU A 818 -40.25 -15.70 -4.09
C GLU A 818 -39.90 -14.79 -2.90
N PRO A 819 -39.56 -15.36 -1.73
CA PRO A 819 -39.33 -14.56 -0.54
C PRO A 819 -38.17 -13.58 -0.72
N ILE A 820 -38.33 -12.39 -0.15
CA ILE A 820 -37.27 -11.38 0.00
C ILE A 820 -36.77 -11.43 1.43
N ARG A 821 -35.45 -11.45 1.62
CA ARG A 821 -34.82 -11.44 2.94
C ARG A 821 -33.56 -10.58 2.96
N ASP A 822 -33.14 -10.22 4.16
CA ASP A 822 -31.84 -9.57 4.38
C ASP A 822 -30.76 -10.64 4.55
N ASN A 823 -29.50 -10.26 4.33
CA ASN A 823 -28.30 -11.06 4.60
C ASN A 823 -28.36 -12.47 3.98
N ASP A 824 -28.88 -12.57 2.75
CA ASP A 824 -28.76 -13.81 1.99
C ASP A 824 -27.29 -14.01 1.59
N ALA A 825 -26.70 -15.13 1.96
CA ALA A 825 -25.31 -15.49 1.64
C ALA A 825 -24.97 -15.34 0.15
N LYS A 826 -25.95 -15.57 -0.73
CA LYS A 826 -25.81 -15.42 -2.19
C LYS A 826 -25.56 -13.97 -2.61
N GLY A 827 -25.96 -12.98 -1.81
CA GLY A 827 -25.69 -11.57 -2.02
C GLY A 827 -24.56 -11.01 -1.16
N VAL A 828 -24.45 -11.47 0.09
CA VAL A 828 -23.41 -10.99 1.01
C VAL A 828 -22.01 -11.32 0.51
N GLY A 829 -21.77 -12.55 0.01
CA GLY A 829 -20.48 -12.91 -0.59
C GLY A 829 -20.07 -11.97 -1.74
N PRO A 830 -20.92 -11.78 -2.77
CA PRO A 830 -20.66 -10.80 -3.82
C PRO A 830 -20.49 -9.36 -3.32
N TYR A 831 -21.22 -8.94 -2.27
CA TYR A 831 -21.05 -7.61 -1.69
C TYR A 831 -19.67 -7.46 -1.05
N ILE A 832 -19.22 -8.44 -0.27
CA ILE A 832 -17.86 -8.48 0.30
C ILE A 832 -16.82 -8.39 -0.81
N ASN A 833 -16.98 -9.14 -1.91
CA ASN A 833 -16.07 -9.07 -3.04
C ASN A 833 -16.12 -7.70 -3.76
N ALA A 834 -17.28 -7.06 -3.88
CA ALA A 834 -17.41 -5.69 -4.39
C ALA A 834 -16.67 -4.69 -3.49
N CYS A 835 -16.80 -4.82 -2.16
CA CYS A 835 -16.04 -4.03 -1.19
C CYS A 835 -14.53 -4.22 -1.40
N LEU A 836 -14.05 -5.45 -1.54
CA LEU A 836 -12.63 -5.73 -1.78
C LEU A 836 -12.12 -5.10 -3.09
N GLU A 837 -12.93 -5.07 -4.14
CA GLU A 837 -12.56 -4.41 -5.41
C GLU A 837 -12.52 -2.87 -5.27
N MET A 838 -13.46 -2.29 -4.53
CA MET A 838 -13.39 -0.86 -4.15
C MET A 838 -12.22 -0.56 -3.23
N GLU A 839 -11.82 -1.53 -2.39
CA GLU A 839 -10.71 -1.37 -1.48
C GLU A 839 -9.34 -1.52 -2.17
N ARG A 840 -9.32 -2.13 -3.36
CA ARG A 840 -8.11 -2.22 -4.21
C ARG A 840 -7.91 -1.00 -5.11
N ARG A 841 -8.97 -0.22 -5.33
CA ARG A 841 -8.93 1.08 -5.99
C ARG A 841 -8.45 2.16 -5.03
#